data_AF-A0A261BLS2-F1
#
_entry.id   AF-A0A261BLS2-F1
#
_cell.length_a   1.000
_cell.length_b   1.000
_cell.length_c   1.000
_cell.angle_alpha   90.00
_cell.angle_beta   90.00
_cell.angle_gamma   90.00
#
_symmetry.space_group_name_H-M   'P 1'
#
loop_
_entity.id
_entity.type
_entity.pdbx_description
1 polymer ?
#
loop_
_entity_poly.entity_id
_entity_poly.type
_entity_poly.pdbx_seq_one_letter_code
_entity_poly.pdbx_strand_id
1 'polypeptide(L)'
;MKCLRWRSNRHRFYMFLACASLFLLCKHYSSPNEKADEENEYLIPVDEHEKEKKIECEPPGAVESKCTVDNGKAMRCWKDEEEVYFPTSYLKKRFDMTGKFGKDGSTFELYTSYAKMRTPESIYEPLGPFGHFATYSVETRDRVRYVPMSTQWDPTPYYYPIQIAQYGLQHYNSNSNKTEDKREVLVGVKSNEWKGAAGMHETTERLFFNDEEKGKVVNISAGYALANAGAYVYLDKSPDLHVVSFDWKPYDGNASFTVLAKMKQDDLLVLINYVFSEGNGKCVWQEEERSYDDDTIVQKPKKDGQVSYSYSYTGSSQYGEWSKVTRDILVDVSRALSSGDNRKKDDNVILHPGDIRLVSLGFRGQLTVKQQINQRVEQHSHAFRSAADWMIQNQDKKGGWAVPVERSIADRKLVLEPGWHSAMAQGHGISVLTRAYKYFNDTKYLLSAMQALELFKTNSSEGGVRAEFFGNVWYEEYPTTPVSNLKMCRRYGWFDEIRTFLPTLWLILAPLILSPLLFFGQEGKCTFVILTMSCYWVAEVVPLAVTSFIPMIALPFLGIVSIKQVAPKYFADTNIVFFNSLMLSLAVEECQLHKRIALKLLTYVGTRPHWLMAGFMIITSFISLWISDTACCALMAPIAYALLEEIMIPKMKKAKNDELVEDKAFDDETEENMQMYDATCGSCFFDWWNWNYKLNWTQSDFQR
;
A
#
# COMPACT_ATOMS: atom_id res chain seq x y z
N MET A 1 -10.24 -29.85 -22.48
CA MET A 1 -11.29 -30.41 -21.61
C MET A 1 -11.37 -29.64 -20.31
N LYS A 2 -12.59 -29.22 -19.95
CA LYS A 2 -13.17 -28.90 -18.62
C LYS A 2 -12.40 -28.01 -17.63
N CYS A 3 -12.79 -26.73 -17.57
CA CYS A 3 -13.41 -26.15 -16.36
C CYS A 3 -14.04 -24.77 -16.65
N LEU A 4 -15.25 -24.79 -17.22
CA LEU A 4 -16.17 -23.65 -17.23
C LEU A 4 -16.86 -23.60 -15.86
N ARG A 5 -16.44 -22.67 -15.00
CA ARG A 5 -17.09 -22.42 -13.71
C ARG A 5 -18.32 -21.51 -13.94
N TRP A 6 -19.43 -22.15 -14.30
CA TRP A 6 -20.76 -21.57 -14.46
C TRP A 6 -21.38 -21.34 -13.07
N ARG A 7 -21.34 -20.12 -12.54
CA ARG A 7 -21.94 -19.78 -11.24
C ARG A 7 -23.32 -19.14 -11.44
N SER A 8 -24.33 -19.99 -11.25
CA SER A 8 -25.69 -19.71 -10.72
C SER A 8 -26.74 -18.97 -11.56
N ASN A 9 -27.16 -19.58 -12.68
CA ASN A 9 -28.59 -19.56 -13.07
C ASN A 9 -29.36 -20.80 -12.54
N ARG A 10 -28.64 -21.80 -12.01
CA ARG A 10 -29.21 -23.03 -11.46
C ARG A 10 -30.11 -22.78 -10.26
N HIS A 11 -29.72 -21.93 -9.29
CA HIS A 11 -30.56 -21.71 -8.10
C HIS A 11 -31.89 -21.01 -8.40
N ARG A 12 -31.96 -20.19 -9.45
CA ARG A 12 -33.20 -19.51 -9.87
C ARG A 12 -34.16 -20.45 -10.60
N PHE A 13 -33.63 -21.32 -11.45
CA PHE A 13 -34.41 -22.36 -12.14
C PHE A 13 -34.88 -23.46 -11.16
N TYR A 14 -34.04 -23.82 -10.18
CA TYR A 14 -34.41 -24.74 -9.11
C TYR A 14 -35.42 -24.14 -8.13
N MET A 15 -35.43 -22.82 -7.88
CA MET A 15 -36.51 -22.15 -7.13
C MET A 15 -37.84 -22.18 -7.89
N PHE A 16 -37.83 -21.98 -9.21
CA PHE A 16 -39.03 -22.06 -10.03
C PHE A 16 -39.61 -23.49 -10.08
N LEU A 17 -38.73 -24.50 -10.24
CA LEU A 17 -39.10 -25.91 -10.16
C LEU A 17 -39.49 -26.35 -8.73
N ALA A 18 -38.84 -25.80 -7.69
CA ALA A 18 -39.14 -26.11 -6.29
C ALA A 18 -40.48 -25.52 -5.85
N CYS A 19 -40.84 -24.31 -6.28
CA CYS A 19 -42.16 -23.74 -6.00
C CYS A 19 -43.28 -24.49 -6.73
N ALA A 20 -43.03 -24.93 -7.97
CA ALA A 20 -43.97 -25.76 -8.72
C ALA A 20 -44.10 -27.19 -8.15
N SER A 21 -43.01 -27.77 -7.65
CA SER A 21 -43.01 -29.11 -7.03
C SER A 21 -43.52 -29.10 -5.59
N LEU A 22 -43.29 -28.04 -4.80
CA LEU A 22 -43.84 -27.89 -3.44
C LEU A 22 -45.37 -27.76 -3.44
N PHE A 23 -45.96 -27.17 -4.48
CA PHE A 23 -47.42 -27.16 -4.65
C PHE A 23 -47.99 -28.54 -5.02
N LEU A 24 -47.22 -29.37 -5.75
CA LEU A 24 -47.61 -30.74 -6.10
C LEU A 24 -47.33 -31.75 -4.97
N LEU A 25 -46.36 -31.48 -4.11
CA LEU A 25 -45.95 -32.34 -2.99
C LEU A 25 -46.72 -32.08 -1.68
N CYS A 26 -47.49 -31.00 -1.58
CA CYS A 26 -48.35 -30.73 -0.42
C CYS A 26 -49.57 -31.68 -0.29
N LYS A 27 -49.68 -32.70 -1.15
CA LYS A 27 -50.71 -33.75 -1.09
C LYS A 27 -50.18 -35.13 -0.64
N HIS A 28 -48.89 -35.27 -0.34
CA HIS A 28 -48.33 -36.58 0.04
C HIS A 28 -47.26 -36.50 1.14
N TYR A 29 -47.74 -36.75 2.37
CA TYR A 29 -47.10 -37.59 3.39
C TYR A 29 -45.81 -37.12 4.12
N SER A 30 -46.02 -36.59 5.34
CA SER A 30 -45.53 -37.09 6.64
C SER A 30 -44.21 -37.90 6.76
N SER A 31 -43.19 -37.23 7.33
CA SER A 31 -42.23 -37.68 8.39
C SER A 31 -41.22 -38.84 8.12
N PRO A 32 -40.19 -39.08 8.98
CA PRO A 32 -38.78 -38.71 8.74
C PRO A 32 -37.78 -39.90 8.86
N ASN A 33 -36.51 -39.72 8.45
CA ASN A 33 -35.29 -40.23 9.14
C ASN A 33 -33.97 -40.01 8.37
N GLU A 34 -33.06 -39.29 9.03
CA GLU A 34 -31.64 -39.62 9.37
C GLU A 34 -30.66 -40.34 8.41
N LYS A 35 -29.48 -39.70 8.23
CA LYS A 35 -28.05 -40.14 8.39
C LYS A 35 -27.16 -39.34 7.42
N ALA A 36 -26.26 -38.45 7.87
CA ALA A 36 -24.94 -38.67 8.49
C ALA A 36 -23.96 -39.43 7.59
N ASP A 37 -22.94 -38.73 7.08
CA ASP A 37 -21.63 -39.28 6.68
C ASP A 37 -20.57 -38.16 6.73
N GLU A 38 -19.61 -38.31 7.64
CA GLU A 38 -18.31 -37.63 7.72
C GLU A 38 -17.29 -38.36 6.83
N GLU A 39 -16.31 -37.66 6.26
CA GLU A 39 -14.91 -38.15 6.22
C GLU A 39 -13.87 -37.06 5.84
N ASN A 40 -12.67 -37.28 6.38
CA ASN A 40 -11.50 -36.43 6.63
C ASN A 40 -10.70 -36.02 5.36
N GLU A 41 -10.12 -34.81 5.26
CA GLU A 41 -8.84 -34.29 5.81
C GLU A 41 -7.55 -34.94 5.25
N TYR A 42 -6.74 -34.11 4.57
CA TYR A 42 -5.29 -34.29 4.40
C TYR A 42 -4.62 -32.95 4.73
N LEU A 43 -3.93 -32.87 5.87
CA LEU A 43 -2.95 -31.83 6.20
C LEU A 43 -1.61 -32.52 6.52
N ILE A 44 -0.56 -31.98 5.92
CA ILE A 44 0.85 -32.41 6.01
C ILE A 44 1.45 -31.81 7.30
N PRO A 45 2.31 -32.54 8.04
CA PRO A 45 2.88 -32.04 9.29
C PRO A 45 3.94 -30.96 9.03
N VAL A 46 3.94 -29.91 9.85
CA VAL A 46 5.01 -28.92 9.93
C VAL A 46 5.83 -29.24 11.19
N ASP A 47 7.14 -29.37 11.01
CA ASP A 47 8.16 -29.63 12.03
C ASP A 47 8.05 -28.70 13.25
N GLU A 48 8.01 -29.31 14.44
CA GLU A 48 8.14 -28.65 15.73
C GLU A 48 9.63 -28.52 16.11
N HIS A 49 10.24 -27.37 15.84
CA HIS A 49 11.43 -26.95 16.59
C HIS A 49 11.46 -25.43 16.76
N GLU A 50 10.67 -24.94 17.73
CA GLU A 50 11.03 -23.79 18.58
C GLU A 50 10.05 -23.74 19.77
N LYS A 51 10.54 -24.09 20.96
CA LYS A 51 9.78 -23.95 22.22
C LYS A 51 9.74 -22.48 22.61
N GLU A 52 8.86 -21.69 22.00
CA GLU A 52 8.38 -20.46 22.65
C GLU A 52 7.54 -20.85 23.87
N LYS A 53 7.85 -20.25 25.02
CA LYS A 53 7.03 -20.35 26.22
C LYS A 53 5.61 -19.87 25.88
N LYS A 54 4.67 -20.81 25.72
CA LYS A 54 3.23 -20.52 25.68
C LYS A 54 2.87 -19.85 27.00
N ILE A 55 2.65 -18.54 26.96
CA ILE A 55 1.92 -17.85 28.02
C ILE A 55 0.47 -18.33 27.85
N GLU A 56 -0.02 -19.12 28.79
CA GLU A 56 -1.44 -19.51 28.87
C GLU A 56 -2.24 -18.25 29.25
N CYS A 57 -2.79 -17.58 28.24
CA CYS A 57 -3.73 -16.48 28.42
C CYS A 57 -5.13 -17.05 28.66
N GLU A 58 -5.36 -17.71 29.80
CA GLU A 58 -6.70 -18.05 30.25
C GLU A 58 -7.32 -16.83 30.94
N PRO A 59 -8.49 -16.34 30.49
CA PRO A 59 -9.18 -15.27 31.21
C PRO A 59 -9.58 -15.78 32.60
N PRO A 60 -9.30 -15.04 33.68
CA PRO A 60 -9.61 -15.50 35.04
C PRO A 60 -11.12 -15.70 35.21
N GLY A 61 -11.53 -16.94 35.47
CA GLY A 61 -12.94 -17.32 35.65
C GLY A 61 -13.64 -17.89 34.41
N ALA A 62 -13.05 -17.78 33.21
CA ALA A 62 -13.67 -18.27 31.99
C ALA A 62 -13.34 -19.74 31.71
N VAL A 63 -14.36 -20.53 31.37
CA VAL A 63 -14.23 -21.95 31.05
C VAL A 63 -14.00 -22.13 29.54
N GLU A 64 -13.04 -22.97 29.17
CA GLU A 64 -12.81 -23.33 27.77
C GLU A 64 -14.07 -24.01 27.19
N SER A 65 -14.54 -23.51 26.06
CA SER A 65 -15.76 -23.93 25.38
C SER A 65 -15.55 -24.09 23.88
N LYS A 66 -16.48 -24.79 23.21
CA LYS A 66 -16.50 -24.92 21.76
C LYS A 66 -17.50 -23.91 21.18
N CYS A 67 -17.00 -22.95 20.40
CA CYS A 67 -17.82 -21.98 19.69
C CYS A 67 -17.93 -22.35 18.21
N THR A 68 -19.12 -22.23 17.66
CA THR A 68 -19.40 -22.39 16.23
C THR A 68 -19.83 -21.05 15.66
N VAL A 69 -19.20 -20.61 14.57
CA VAL A 69 -19.53 -19.36 13.87
C VAL A 69 -19.99 -19.67 12.45
N ASP A 70 -21.06 -19.01 11.98
CA ASP A 70 -21.61 -19.12 10.62
C ASP A 70 -21.87 -20.58 10.14
N ASN A 71 -22.32 -21.47 11.03
CA ASN A 71 -22.50 -22.92 10.79
C ASN A 71 -21.22 -23.66 10.34
N GLY A 72 -20.04 -23.12 10.66
CA GLY A 72 -18.73 -23.68 10.30
C GLY A 72 -18.11 -24.62 11.35
N LYS A 73 -16.81 -24.92 11.16
CA LYS A 73 -16.02 -25.77 12.08
C LYS A 73 -16.01 -25.19 13.50
N ALA A 74 -16.22 -26.04 14.49
CA ALA A 74 -16.10 -25.67 15.89
C ALA A 74 -14.66 -25.24 16.21
N MET A 75 -14.51 -24.16 16.97
CA MET A 75 -13.24 -23.61 17.39
C MET A 75 -13.21 -23.41 18.90
N ARG A 76 -11.99 -23.35 19.45
CA ARG A 76 -11.78 -23.05 20.87
C ARG A 76 -12.11 -21.59 21.16
N CYS A 77 -12.92 -21.38 22.19
CA CYS A 77 -13.26 -20.09 22.76
C CYS A 77 -13.31 -20.23 24.28
N TRP A 78 -13.40 -19.10 24.99
CA TRP A 78 -13.60 -19.10 26.44
C TRP A 78 -14.94 -18.44 26.73
N LYS A 79 -15.63 -18.94 27.74
CA LYS A 79 -16.93 -18.40 28.15
C LYS A 79 -16.96 -18.23 29.65
N ASP A 80 -17.40 -17.06 30.09
CA ASP A 80 -17.81 -16.79 31.46
C ASP A 80 -19.36 -16.78 31.54
N GLU A 81 -19.95 -16.55 32.71
CA GLU A 81 -21.41 -16.56 32.91
C GLU A 81 -22.15 -15.59 31.95
N GLU A 82 -21.55 -14.44 31.66
CA GLU A 82 -22.16 -13.38 30.83
C GLU A 82 -21.50 -13.17 29.46
N GLU A 83 -20.20 -13.50 29.32
CA GLU A 83 -19.40 -13.12 28.14
C GLU A 83 -18.73 -14.29 27.44
N VAL A 84 -18.46 -14.12 26.14
CA VAL A 84 -17.77 -15.11 25.30
C VAL A 84 -16.55 -14.46 24.65
N TYR A 85 -15.40 -15.07 24.83
CA TYR A 85 -14.10 -14.60 24.39
C TYR A 85 -13.59 -15.46 23.23
N PHE A 86 -13.22 -14.81 22.13
CA PHE A 86 -12.62 -15.45 20.98
C PHE A 86 -11.11 -15.20 20.93
N PRO A 87 -10.30 -16.18 20.48
CA PRO A 87 -8.86 -15.99 20.35
C PRO A 87 -8.53 -14.95 19.28
N THR A 88 -7.50 -14.13 19.52
CA THR A 88 -7.02 -13.12 18.55
C THR A 88 -6.63 -13.73 17.21
N SER A 89 -6.17 -14.98 17.17
CA SER A 89 -5.87 -15.71 15.93
C SER A 89 -7.09 -15.86 15.02
N TYR A 90 -8.28 -15.99 15.61
CA TYR A 90 -9.54 -15.99 14.87
C TYR A 90 -9.85 -14.61 14.31
N LEU A 91 -9.71 -13.56 15.11
CA LEU A 91 -9.94 -12.18 14.66
C LEU A 91 -9.02 -11.82 13.48
N LYS A 92 -7.75 -12.21 13.56
CA LYS A 92 -6.79 -12.04 12.47
C LYS A 92 -7.20 -12.74 11.19
N LYS A 93 -7.62 -14.00 11.27
CA LYS A 93 -8.00 -14.77 10.08
C LYS A 93 -9.35 -14.34 9.50
N ARG A 94 -10.31 -13.96 10.35
CA ARG A 94 -11.69 -13.65 9.93
C ARG A 94 -11.87 -12.22 9.47
N PHE A 95 -11.24 -11.28 10.17
CA PHE A 95 -11.43 -9.83 9.99
C PHE A 95 -10.18 -9.11 9.50
N ASP A 96 -9.07 -9.82 9.26
CA ASP A 96 -7.78 -9.25 8.85
C ASP A 96 -7.25 -8.19 9.82
N MET A 97 -7.54 -8.38 11.11
CA MET A 97 -7.09 -7.50 12.19
C MET A 97 -5.77 -7.99 12.76
N THR A 98 -4.92 -7.07 13.19
CA THR A 98 -3.64 -7.40 13.83
C THR A 98 -3.60 -6.82 15.22
N GLY A 99 -2.78 -7.37 16.11
CA GLY A 99 -2.62 -6.79 17.42
C GLY A 99 -1.29 -7.16 18.04
N LYS A 100 -0.84 -6.36 18.99
CA LYS A 100 0.46 -6.49 19.64
C LYS A 100 0.32 -6.18 21.13
N PHE A 101 1.02 -6.93 21.96
CA PHE A 101 1.16 -6.57 23.36
C PHE A 101 2.11 -5.37 23.51
N GLY A 102 1.76 -4.44 24.40
CA GLY A 102 2.65 -3.37 24.84
C GLY A 102 3.94 -3.95 25.44
N LYS A 103 4.99 -3.14 25.52
CA LYS A 103 6.31 -3.58 26.04
C LYS A 103 6.23 -4.18 27.45
N ASP A 104 5.28 -3.71 28.25
CA ASP A 104 5.07 -4.14 29.63
C ASP A 104 4.14 -5.36 29.73
N GLY A 105 3.62 -5.88 28.62
CA GLY A 105 2.72 -7.04 28.54
C GLY A 105 1.31 -6.81 29.10
N SER A 106 1.05 -5.66 29.71
CA SER A 106 -0.21 -5.31 30.39
C SER A 106 -1.33 -4.82 29.46
N THR A 107 -0.97 -4.29 28.29
CA THR A 107 -1.90 -3.76 27.30
C THR A 107 -1.84 -4.56 26.01
N PHE A 108 -3.00 -4.85 25.43
CA PHE A 108 -3.10 -5.43 24.10
C PHE A 108 -3.68 -4.39 23.14
N GLU A 109 -2.85 -3.93 22.20
CA GLU A 109 -3.25 -2.97 21.18
C GLU A 109 -3.76 -3.71 19.94
N LEU A 110 -5.01 -3.45 19.56
CA LEU A 110 -5.65 -4.03 18.39
C LEU A 110 -5.72 -2.99 17.27
N TYR A 111 -5.27 -3.38 16.09
CA TYR A 111 -5.21 -2.56 14.89
C TYR A 111 -6.10 -3.15 13.78
N THR A 112 -7.00 -2.33 13.27
CA THR A 112 -7.78 -2.61 12.05
C THR A 112 -6.94 -2.44 10.78
N SER A 113 -5.85 -1.68 10.86
CA SER A 113 -4.92 -1.43 9.76
C SER A 113 -3.51 -1.19 10.27
N TYR A 114 -2.50 -1.58 9.50
CA TYR A 114 -1.08 -1.39 9.85
C TYR A 114 -0.51 -0.04 9.36
N ALA A 115 -1.15 0.58 8.37
CA ALA A 115 -0.65 1.81 7.77
C ALA A 115 -0.98 3.02 8.65
N LYS A 116 0.02 3.86 8.91
CA LYS A 116 -0.18 5.15 9.58
C LYS A 116 -0.32 6.25 8.54
N MET A 117 -1.42 6.99 8.60
CA MET A 117 -1.58 8.20 7.79
C MET A 117 -0.78 9.33 8.43
N ARG A 118 -0.01 10.06 7.63
CA ARG A 118 0.71 11.25 8.10
C ARG A 118 -0.01 12.50 7.64
N THR A 119 -0.19 13.44 8.57
CA THR A 119 -0.70 14.76 8.24
C THR A 119 0.44 15.59 7.65
N PRO A 120 0.24 16.23 6.48
CA PRO A 120 1.25 17.13 5.92
C PRO A 120 1.46 18.32 6.85
N GLU A 121 2.72 18.69 7.11
CA GLU A 121 3.07 19.85 7.94
C GLU A 121 2.78 21.18 7.24
N SER A 122 2.81 21.18 5.91
CA SER A 122 2.60 22.36 5.06
C SER A 122 1.93 21.98 3.74
N ILE A 123 1.51 23.01 2.99
CA ILE A 123 1.00 22.86 1.63
C ILE A 123 2.12 22.33 0.74
N TYR A 124 1.81 21.37 -0.14
CA TYR A 124 2.80 20.77 -1.02
C TYR A 124 3.41 21.81 -1.97
N GLU A 125 4.72 22.03 -1.85
CA GLU A 125 5.51 22.80 -2.80
C GLU A 125 6.17 21.87 -3.83
N PRO A 126 6.00 22.08 -5.15
CA PRO A 126 6.56 21.19 -6.18
C PRO A 126 8.07 21.01 -6.12
N LEU A 127 8.78 22.02 -5.61
CA LEU A 127 10.24 22.06 -5.45
C LEU A 127 10.69 21.87 -4.00
N GLY A 128 9.76 21.52 -3.10
CA GLY A 128 10.03 21.15 -1.71
C GLY A 128 10.06 19.62 -1.52
N PRO A 129 9.95 19.13 -0.28
CA PRO A 129 9.90 17.72 0.03
C PRO A 129 8.79 16.99 -0.76
N PHE A 130 9.10 15.82 -1.30
CA PHE A 130 8.17 14.98 -2.05
C PHE A 130 7.35 14.09 -1.13
N GLY A 131 6.09 14.47 -0.87
CA GLY A 131 5.17 13.71 -0.02
C GLY A 131 5.79 13.32 1.33
N HIS A 132 5.66 12.05 1.71
CA HIS A 132 6.21 11.52 2.97
C HIS A 132 7.51 10.72 2.80
N PHE A 133 8.25 10.95 1.69
CA PHE A 133 9.40 10.14 1.33
C PHE A 133 10.62 10.33 2.24
N ALA A 134 10.60 11.33 3.13
CA ALA A 134 11.66 11.52 4.13
C ALA A 134 11.80 10.31 5.07
N THR A 135 10.74 9.51 5.25
CA THR A 135 10.78 8.33 6.13
C THR A 135 10.80 7.03 5.35
N TYR A 136 10.97 7.10 4.03
CA TYR A 136 11.11 5.92 3.22
C TYR A 136 12.56 5.46 3.36
N SER A 137 12.74 4.14 3.42
CA SER A 137 14.04 3.52 3.21
C SER A 137 13.85 2.55 2.05
N VAL A 138 14.20 3.01 0.85
CA VAL A 138 13.99 2.27 -0.39
C VAL A 138 14.96 1.10 -0.49
N GLU A 139 16.21 1.32 -0.08
CA GLU A 139 17.31 0.36 -0.06
C GLU A 139 17.07 -0.84 0.86
N THR A 140 16.27 -0.68 1.92
CA THR A 140 16.01 -1.78 2.86
C THR A 140 14.99 -2.79 2.34
N ARG A 141 14.15 -2.43 1.37
CA ARG A 141 13.07 -3.26 0.84
C ARG A 141 13.57 -4.59 0.27
N ASP A 142 12.82 -5.67 0.46
CA ASP A 142 13.23 -7.03 0.06
C ASP A 142 13.49 -7.19 -1.45
N ARG A 143 12.78 -6.41 -2.26
CA ARG A 143 12.93 -6.40 -3.72
C ARG A 143 14.20 -5.70 -4.21
N VAL A 144 14.98 -5.07 -3.32
CA VAL A 144 16.26 -4.43 -3.64
C VAL A 144 17.38 -5.40 -3.28
N ARG A 145 18.03 -5.97 -4.29
CA ARG A 145 19.19 -6.86 -4.12
C ARG A 145 20.50 -6.10 -4.13
N TYR A 146 20.60 -5.09 -4.99
CA TYR A 146 21.75 -4.20 -5.13
C TYR A 146 21.21 -2.82 -5.38
N VAL A 147 21.64 -1.79 -4.66
CA VAL A 147 21.04 -0.45 -4.83
C VAL A 147 21.51 0.16 -6.15
N PRO A 148 20.60 0.66 -7.03
CA PRO A 148 19.13 0.66 -6.96
C PRO A 148 18.43 -0.34 -7.89
N MET A 149 19.04 -1.49 -8.20
CA MET A 149 18.44 -2.61 -8.95
C MET A 149 17.35 -3.35 -8.17
N SER A 150 16.33 -3.78 -8.90
CA SER A 150 15.14 -4.48 -8.40
C SER A 150 15.11 -5.94 -8.85
N THR A 151 14.48 -6.80 -8.07
CA THR A 151 14.09 -8.18 -8.43
C THR A 151 12.59 -8.40 -8.25
N GLN A 152 11.79 -7.35 -8.43
CA GLN A 152 10.36 -7.39 -8.09
C GLN A 152 9.55 -8.37 -8.94
N TRP A 153 9.85 -8.45 -10.25
CA TRP A 153 9.13 -9.31 -11.20
C TRP A 153 10.01 -10.34 -11.90
N ASP A 154 11.32 -10.16 -11.85
CA ASP A 154 12.31 -11.10 -12.39
C ASP A 154 13.34 -11.39 -11.28
N PRO A 155 13.76 -12.66 -11.09
CA PRO A 155 14.85 -12.99 -10.16
C PRO A 155 16.19 -12.38 -10.59
N THR A 156 16.39 -12.14 -11.88
CA THR A 156 17.55 -11.44 -12.43
C THR A 156 17.42 -9.96 -12.09
N PRO A 157 18.42 -9.34 -11.42
CA PRO A 157 18.35 -7.93 -11.07
C PRO A 157 18.27 -7.02 -12.32
N TYR A 158 17.38 -6.04 -12.27
CA TYR A 158 17.21 -5.05 -13.34
C TYR A 158 17.01 -3.64 -12.79
N TYR A 159 17.37 -2.63 -13.57
CA TYR A 159 17.13 -1.24 -13.21
C TYR A 159 15.65 -0.90 -13.38
N TYR A 160 14.97 -0.63 -12.27
CA TYR A 160 13.55 -0.26 -12.27
C TYR A 160 13.39 1.24 -12.05
N PRO A 161 12.94 2.02 -13.05
CA PRO A 161 12.95 3.49 -12.99
C PRO A 161 12.19 4.06 -11.79
N ILE A 162 11.04 3.48 -11.42
CA ILE A 162 10.27 3.95 -10.26
C ILE A 162 11.09 3.81 -8.99
N GLN A 163 11.74 2.66 -8.76
CA GLN A 163 12.55 2.45 -7.57
C GLN A 163 13.73 3.43 -7.49
N ILE A 164 14.39 3.68 -8.61
CA ILE A 164 15.51 4.63 -8.70
C ILE A 164 15.03 6.05 -8.43
N ALA A 165 13.87 6.43 -8.97
CA ALA A 165 13.28 7.73 -8.71
C ALA A 165 12.91 7.89 -7.23
N GLN A 166 12.29 6.87 -6.64
CA GLN A 166 11.93 6.87 -5.22
C GLN A 166 13.17 6.95 -4.33
N TYR A 167 14.25 6.25 -4.69
CA TYR A 167 15.56 6.35 -4.03
C TYR A 167 16.12 7.79 -4.12
N GLY A 168 16.05 8.43 -5.27
CA GLY A 168 16.42 9.85 -5.39
C GLY A 168 15.57 10.76 -4.48
N LEU A 169 14.24 10.60 -4.52
CA LEU A 169 13.31 11.46 -3.79
C LEU A 169 13.41 11.32 -2.26
N GLN A 170 13.67 10.12 -1.73
CA GLN A 170 13.91 9.97 -0.29
C GLN A 170 15.16 10.75 0.15
N HIS A 171 16.28 10.63 -0.58
CA HIS A 171 17.52 11.29 -0.20
C HIS A 171 17.41 12.81 -0.40
N TYR A 172 16.65 13.26 -1.40
CA TYR A 172 16.32 14.69 -1.53
C TYR A 172 15.57 15.22 -0.31
N ASN A 173 14.57 14.48 0.19
CA ASN A 173 13.78 14.89 1.34
C ASN A 173 14.59 14.90 2.64
N SER A 174 15.38 13.84 2.88
CA SER A 174 16.25 13.76 4.06
C SER A 174 17.30 14.87 4.07
N ASN A 175 17.82 15.26 2.90
CA ASN A 175 18.73 16.40 2.76
C ASN A 175 18.06 17.77 3.01
N SER A 176 16.74 17.86 2.86
CA SER A 176 15.98 19.11 3.00
C SER A 176 15.46 19.33 4.43
N ASN A 177 15.26 18.27 5.21
CA ASN A 177 14.88 18.32 6.62
C ASN A 177 16.16 18.49 7.48
N LYS A 178 16.31 19.67 8.08
CA LYS A 178 17.45 20.23 8.85
C LYS A 178 18.34 19.29 9.70
N THR A 179 19.57 19.79 9.92
CA THR A 179 20.64 19.39 10.87
C THR A 179 21.31 18.03 10.63
N GLU A 180 22.01 17.88 9.50
CA GLU A 180 22.96 16.76 9.36
C GLU A 180 24.06 16.87 10.42
N ASP A 181 24.29 15.80 11.19
CA ASP A 181 25.54 15.59 11.92
C ASP A 181 26.64 15.38 10.86
N LYS A 182 27.27 16.49 10.44
CA LYS A 182 28.34 16.54 9.43
C LYS A 182 29.64 15.93 9.93
N ARG A 183 29.57 14.92 10.80
CA ARG A 183 30.74 14.21 11.29
C ARG A 183 31.35 13.46 10.10
N GLU A 184 32.44 14.05 9.62
CA GLU A 184 33.27 13.51 8.56
C GLU A 184 34.67 13.26 9.13
N VAL A 185 35.18 12.06 8.92
CA VAL A 185 36.53 11.67 9.33
C VAL A 185 37.34 11.35 8.09
N LEU A 186 38.48 12.02 7.95
CA LEU A 186 39.42 11.81 6.86
C LEU A 186 40.51 10.84 7.32
N VAL A 187 40.76 9.80 6.51
CA VAL A 187 41.77 8.77 6.77
C VAL A 187 42.59 8.50 5.53
N GLY A 188 43.78 7.92 5.69
CA GLY A 188 44.70 7.59 4.61
C GLY A 188 45.47 8.81 4.10
N VAL A 189 45.58 9.87 4.91
CA VAL A 189 46.25 11.13 4.52
C VAL A 189 47.75 10.98 4.60
N LYS A 190 48.24 10.33 5.66
CA LYS A 190 49.67 10.14 5.91
C LYS A 190 50.12 8.80 5.35
N SER A 191 51.31 8.76 4.76
CA SER A 191 51.87 7.54 4.19
C SER A 191 52.04 6.40 5.22
N ASN A 192 52.17 6.70 6.52
CA ASN A 192 52.29 5.71 7.59
C ASN A 192 50.96 5.01 7.96
N GLU A 193 49.81 5.57 7.57
CA GLU A 193 48.49 4.98 7.75
C GLU A 193 48.24 3.84 6.77
N TRP A 194 48.89 3.90 5.59
CA TRP A 194 48.85 2.85 4.59
C TRP A 194 49.72 1.68 5.00
N LYS A 195 49.14 0.48 4.94
CA LYS A 195 49.81 -0.80 5.22
C LYS A 195 49.82 -1.65 3.96
N GLY A 196 50.86 -2.48 3.81
CA GLY A 196 50.95 -3.53 2.81
C GLY A 196 51.42 -4.83 3.47
N ALA A 197 51.24 -5.95 2.80
CA ALA A 197 51.61 -7.28 3.28
C ALA A 197 53.12 -7.57 3.25
N ALA A 198 53.96 -6.57 2.93
CA ALA A 198 55.43 -6.65 2.88
C ALA A 198 56.12 -7.02 4.22
N GLY A 199 55.38 -7.49 5.22
CA GLY A 199 55.91 -8.08 6.45
C GLY A 199 55.42 -9.50 6.75
N MET A 200 54.59 -10.13 5.90
CA MET A 200 53.99 -11.43 6.25
C MET A 200 54.40 -12.61 5.35
N HIS A 201 54.61 -12.45 4.05
CA HIS A 201 55.19 -13.48 3.18
C HIS A 201 55.87 -12.79 1.99
N GLU A 202 56.71 -13.49 1.23
CA GLU A 202 57.51 -13.01 0.08
C GLU A 202 56.66 -12.47 -1.09
N THR A 203 55.87 -11.42 -0.87
CA THR A 203 55.00 -10.80 -1.87
C THR A 203 55.62 -9.52 -2.40
N THR A 204 55.64 -9.39 -3.74
CA THR A 204 56.15 -8.25 -4.51
C THR A 204 55.22 -7.04 -4.49
N GLU A 205 54.73 -6.67 -3.31
CA GLU A 205 53.85 -5.52 -3.15
C GLU A 205 54.66 -4.23 -3.17
N ARG A 206 54.27 -3.30 -4.05
CA ARG A 206 54.96 -2.01 -4.18
C ARG A 206 53.96 -0.89 -3.97
N LEU A 207 54.16 -0.17 -2.87
CA LEU A 207 53.50 1.08 -2.54
C LEU A 207 54.45 2.21 -2.94
N PHE A 208 54.10 2.98 -3.96
CA PHE A 208 54.86 4.18 -4.33
C PHE A 208 54.04 5.43 -4.02
N PHE A 209 54.64 6.31 -3.23
CA PHE A 209 54.11 7.63 -2.96
C PHE A 209 54.77 8.60 -3.94
N ASN A 210 53.96 9.27 -4.76
CA ASN A 210 54.47 10.30 -5.68
C ASN A 210 54.31 11.67 -5.03
N ASP A 211 55.41 12.21 -4.49
CA ASP A 211 55.42 13.53 -3.86
C ASP A 211 55.46 14.68 -4.89
N GLU A 212 55.96 14.42 -6.10
CA GLU A 212 56.17 15.43 -7.14
C GLU A 212 54.90 15.77 -7.95
N GLU A 213 53.95 14.84 -8.08
CA GLU A 213 52.56 15.16 -8.47
C GLU A 213 51.75 15.65 -7.24
N LYS A 214 52.22 16.70 -6.57
CA LYS A 214 51.56 17.29 -5.38
C LYS A 214 51.15 16.25 -4.32
N GLY A 215 52.04 15.33 -3.93
CA GLY A 215 52.02 14.54 -2.69
C GLY A 215 50.65 14.12 -2.10
N LYS A 216 49.79 13.51 -2.92
CA LYS A 216 48.40 13.16 -2.55
C LYS A 216 47.91 11.82 -3.10
N VAL A 217 48.77 10.99 -3.69
CA VAL A 217 48.37 9.73 -4.34
C VAL A 217 49.26 8.57 -3.94
N VAL A 218 48.66 7.38 -3.90
CA VAL A 218 49.32 6.10 -3.63
C VAL A 218 49.17 5.22 -4.86
N ASN A 219 50.30 4.87 -5.47
CA ASN A 219 50.35 3.86 -6.52
C ASN A 219 50.50 2.49 -5.87
N ILE A 220 49.58 1.59 -6.19
CA ILE A 220 49.45 0.27 -5.60
C ILE A 220 49.65 -0.76 -6.70
N SER A 221 50.59 -1.68 -6.46
CA SER A 221 50.75 -2.91 -7.22
C SER A 221 50.76 -4.08 -6.24
N ALA A 222 49.67 -4.85 -6.23
CA ALA A 222 49.46 -5.99 -5.36
C ALA A 222 48.80 -7.15 -6.12
N GLY A 223 48.96 -8.38 -5.61
CA GLY A 223 48.32 -9.56 -6.19
C GLY A 223 46.79 -9.44 -6.20
N TYR A 224 46.14 -10.01 -7.21
CA TYR A 224 44.70 -9.92 -7.41
C TYR A 224 43.88 -10.84 -6.49
N ALA A 225 44.49 -11.90 -5.95
CA ALA A 225 43.79 -12.89 -5.14
C ALA A 225 43.30 -12.31 -3.80
N LEU A 226 42.09 -12.69 -3.38
CA LEU A 226 41.51 -12.23 -2.10
C LEU A 226 42.35 -12.65 -0.88
N ALA A 227 43.08 -13.76 -0.99
CA ALA A 227 44.03 -14.24 0.02
C ALA A 227 45.24 -13.30 0.21
N ASN A 228 45.57 -12.48 -0.79
CA ASN A 228 46.54 -11.41 -0.62
C ASN A 228 45.88 -10.26 0.14
N ALA A 229 46.54 -9.72 1.18
CA ALA A 229 45.98 -8.65 2.00
C ALA A 229 45.90 -7.30 1.25
N GLY A 230 46.71 -7.14 0.20
CA GLY A 230 46.81 -5.94 -0.61
C GLY A 230 47.36 -4.76 0.16
N ALA A 231 47.15 -3.57 -0.41
CA ALA A 231 47.37 -2.32 0.30
C ALA A 231 46.09 -1.90 1.01
N TYR A 232 46.14 -1.54 2.29
CA TYR A 232 44.96 -1.16 3.05
C TYR A 232 45.22 -0.04 4.05
N VAL A 233 44.14 0.57 4.52
CA VAL A 233 44.11 1.53 5.61
C VAL A 233 43.07 1.12 6.65
N TYR A 234 43.37 1.33 7.93
CA TYR A 234 42.39 1.15 8.98
C TYR A 234 41.39 2.30 8.97
N LEU A 235 40.12 1.96 9.12
CA LEU A 235 39.02 2.92 9.18
C LEU A 235 38.74 3.35 10.62
N ASP A 236 37.88 4.34 10.79
CA ASP A 236 37.52 4.84 12.11
C ASP A 236 36.61 3.81 12.79
N LYS A 237 36.72 3.67 14.11
CA LYS A 237 36.01 2.62 14.86
C LYS A 237 34.58 3.03 15.22
N SER A 238 34.19 4.27 14.98
CA SER A 238 32.89 4.81 15.35
C SER A 238 31.79 4.14 14.50
N PRO A 239 30.77 3.51 15.13
CA PRO A 239 29.82 2.65 14.44
C PRO A 239 28.71 3.41 13.68
N ASP A 240 28.66 4.73 13.85
CA ASP A 240 27.85 5.68 13.09
C ASP A 240 28.45 5.97 11.69
N LEU A 241 29.77 5.85 11.52
CA LEU A 241 30.48 6.13 10.26
C LEU A 241 30.47 4.92 9.31
N HIS A 242 29.36 4.73 8.60
CA HIS A 242 29.14 3.58 7.73
C HIS A 242 29.23 3.89 6.22
N VAL A 243 29.37 5.16 5.84
CA VAL A 243 29.55 5.58 4.44
C VAL A 243 31.03 5.86 4.17
N VAL A 244 31.58 5.26 3.12
CA VAL A 244 32.98 5.44 2.69
C VAL A 244 33.03 6.06 1.30
N SER A 245 33.89 7.06 1.10
CA SER A 245 34.17 7.62 -0.22
C SER A 245 35.66 7.89 -0.46
N PHE A 246 36.11 7.62 -1.68
CA PHE A 246 37.50 7.78 -2.10
C PHE A 246 37.60 7.95 -3.62
N ASP A 247 38.71 8.53 -4.09
CA ASP A 247 39.03 8.60 -5.51
C ASP A 247 40.07 7.54 -5.85
N TRP A 248 39.80 6.73 -6.88
CA TRP A 248 40.72 5.72 -7.38
C TRP A 248 40.79 5.71 -8.91
N LYS A 249 41.85 5.13 -9.44
CA LYS A 249 42.15 4.99 -10.86
C LYS A 249 42.70 3.58 -11.11
N PRO A 250 41.85 2.61 -11.50
CA PRO A 250 42.27 1.26 -11.83
C PRO A 250 42.88 1.21 -13.23
N TYR A 251 43.95 0.44 -13.43
CA TYR A 251 44.60 0.28 -14.75
C TYR A 251 44.21 -1.01 -15.47
N ASP A 252 43.58 -1.95 -14.78
CA ASP A 252 43.11 -3.22 -15.33
C ASP A 252 41.70 -3.57 -14.80
N GLY A 253 41.06 -4.56 -15.44
CA GLY A 253 39.74 -5.07 -15.05
C GLY A 253 39.75 -6.06 -13.88
N ASN A 254 40.92 -6.42 -13.36
CA ASN A 254 41.02 -7.32 -12.20
C ASN A 254 41.23 -6.56 -10.88
N ALA A 255 41.47 -5.25 -10.96
CA ALA A 255 41.59 -4.36 -9.84
C ALA A 255 40.32 -4.40 -8.98
N SER A 256 40.50 -4.43 -7.67
CA SER A 256 39.39 -4.52 -6.72
C SER A 256 39.69 -3.74 -5.46
N PHE A 257 38.62 -3.39 -4.75
CA PHE A 257 38.72 -2.83 -3.41
C PHE A 257 37.81 -3.61 -2.47
N THR A 258 38.23 -3.74 -1.21
CA THR A 258 37.52 -4.50 -0.18
C THR A 258 37.28 -3.66 1.05
N VAL A 259 36.08 -3.72 1.61
CA VAL A 259 35.79 -3.16 2.93
C VAL A 259 35.56 -4.29 3.90
N LEU A 260 36.27 -4.27 5.02
CA LEU A 260 36.05 -5.18 6.13
C LEU A 260 35.16 -4.48 7.16
N ALA A 261 33.99 -5.04 7.43
CA ALA A 261 33.07 -4.61 8.47
C ALA A 261 32.98 -5.67 9.57
N LYS A 262 32.68 -5.24 10.80
CA LYS A 262 32.44 -6.13 11.94
C LYS A 262 31.05 -5.88 12.51
N MET A 263 30.26 -6.95 12.64
CA MET A 263 28.96 -6.94 13.31
C MET A 263 29.14 -6.77 14.82
N LYS A 264 28.33 -5.93 15.45
CA LYS A 264 28.43 -5.64 16.89
C LYS A 264 27.80 -6.72 17.78
N GLN A 265 26.77 -7.41 17.30
CA GLN A 265 26.02 -8.42 18.08
C GLN A 265 26.81 -9.72 18.23
N ASP A 266 27.26 -10.30 17.12
CA ASP A 266 27.89 -11.64 17.10
C ASP A 266 29.39 -11.61 16.81
N ASP A 267 30.00 -10.42 16.76
CA ASP A 267 31.41 -10.21 16.42
C ASP A 267 31.85 -10.74 15.04
N LEU A 268 30.89 -11.12 14.19
CA LEU A 268 31.09 -11.61 12.83
C LEU A 268 31.80 -10.57 11.95
N LEU A 269 32.88 -10.98 11.29
CA LEU A 269 33.57 -10.20 10.27
C LEU A 269 32.92 -10.43 8.91
N VAL A 270 32.54 -9.35 8.24
CA VAL A 270 31.96 -9.37 6.90
C VAL A 270 32.91 -8.65 5.96
N LEU A 271 33.51 -9.39 5.04
CA LEU A 271 34.38 -8.85 4.01
C LEU A 271 33.56 -8.63 2.73
N ILE A 272 33.44 -7.37 2.31
CA ILE A 272 32.75 -6.98 1.07
C ILE A 272 33.80 -6.61 0.02
N ASN A 273 33.84 -7.37 -1.06
CA ASN A 273 34.79 -7.22 -2.16
C ASN A 273 34.10 -6.65 -3.40
N TYR A 274 34.61 -5.57 -3.96
CA TYR A 274 34.06 -4.93 -5.16
C TYR A 274 34.98 -5.21 -6.34
N VAL A 275 34.48 -5.97 -7.30
CA VAL A 275 35.22 -6.45 -8.48
C VAL A 275 34.51 -6.02 -9.75
N PHE A 276 35.26 -5.69 -10.80
CA PHE A 276 34.68 -5.55 -12.13
C PHE A 276 34.23 -6.94 -12.60
N SER A 277 32.93 -7.16 -12.73
CA SER A 277 32.39 -8.43 -13.24
C SER A 277 31.60 -8.17 -14.51
N GLU A 278 32.19 -8.56 -15.65
CA GLU A 278 31.48 -8.65 -16.91
C GLU A 278 30.84 -10.04 -17.01
N GLY A 279 29.51 -10.14 -16.94
CA GLY A 279 28.80 -11.23 -17.64
C GLY A 279 28.17 -12.38 -16.83
N ASN A 280 28.21 -12.42 -15.50
CA ASN A 280 27.59 -13.54 -14.75
C ASN A 280 26.14 -13.30 -14.28
N GLY A 281 25.57 -12.10 -14.49
CA GLY A 281 24.20 -11.76 -14.04
C GLY A 281 23.99 -11.73 -12.51
N LYS A 282 24.99 -12.15 -11.73
CA LYS A 282 25.01 -12.08 -10.26
C LYS A 282 25.59 -10.74 -9.82
N CYS A 283 24.78 -9.94 -9.11
CA CYS A 283 25.23 -8.65 -8.57
C CYS A 283 25.98 -8.79 -7.24
N VAL A 284 25.57 -9.78 -6.45
CA VAL A 284 26.17 -10.12 -5.15
C VAL A 284 26.24 -11.64 -5.07
N TRP A 285 27.39 -12.17 -4.65
CA TRP A 285 27.56 -13.61 -4.41
C TRP A 285 28.49 -13.83 -3.22
N GLN A 286 28.33 -14.96 -2.55
CA GLN A 286 29.23 -15.38 -1.51
C GLN A 286 30.47 -16.02 -2.15
N GLU A 287 31.66 -15.67 -1.67
CA GLU A 287 32.90 -16.30 -2.12
C GLU A 287 33.03 -17.69 -1.49
N GLU A 288 33.21 -18.72 -2.32
CA GLU A 288 33.47 -20.09 -1.88
C GLU A 288 34.98 -20.30 -1.76
N GLU A 289 35.47 -20.65 -0.56
CA GLU A 289 36.86 -21.09 -0.41
C GLU A 289 37.07 -22.44 -1.12
N ARG A 290 37.79 -22.44 -2.24
CA ARG A 290 38.33 -23.68 -2.82
C ARG A 290 39.57 -24.12 -2.04
N SER A 291 39.47 -25.27 -1.38
CA SER A 291 40.65 -25.98 -0.87
C SER A 291 41.46 -26.53 -2.04
N TYR A 292 42.79 -26.36 -2.03
CA TYR A 292 43.68 -26.84 -3.10
C TYR A 292 44.04 -28.33 -2.95
N ASP A 293 43.61 -29.00 -1.88
CA ASP A 293 44.05 -30.36 -1.52
C ASP A 293 43.05 -31.49 -1.79
N ASP A 294 41.86 -31.22 -2.33
CA ASP A 294 40.96 -32.29 -2.75
C ASP A 294 39.98 -31.74 -3.80
N ASP A 295 39.73 -32.49 -4.88
CA ASP A 295 38.80 -32.16 -5.97
C ASP A 295 37.31 -32.17 -5.52
N THR A 296 37.07 -32.02 -4.22
CA THR A 296 35.76 -31.94 -3.58
C THR A 296 35.44 -30.49 -3.22
N ILE A 297 34.35 -29.97 -3.77
CA ILE A 297 33.76 -28.67 -3.37
C ILE A 297 33.20 -28.85 -1.96
N VAL A 298 34.04 -28.67 -0.94
CA VAL A 298 33.61 -28.66 0.45
C VAL A 298 33.26 -27.23 0.82
N GLN A 299 31.97 -26.94 1.00
CA GLN A 299 31.52 -25.78 1.76
C GLN A 299 32.15 -25.88 3.16
N LYS A 300 33.28 -25.19 3.40
CA LYS A 300 33.84 -25.14 4.75
C LYS A 300 32.78 -24.53 5.67
N PRO A 301 32.45 -25.18 6.80
CA PRO A 301 31.56 -24.60 7.78
C PRO A 301 32.19 -23.34 8.36
N LYS A 302 31.35 -22.33 8.65
CA LYS A 302 31.52 -21.11 9.48
C LYS A 302 32.54 -21.19 10.64
N LYS A 303 33.81 -21.51 10.42
CA LYS A 303 34.74 -21.84 11.52
C LYS A 303 35.53 -20.66 12.07
N ASP A 304 35.70 -19.56 11.34
CA ASP A 304 36.52 -18.43 11.79
C ASP A 304 35.76 -17.11 11.99
N GLY A 305 34.43 -17.15 12.11
CA GLY A 305 33.64 -15.94 12.36
C GLY A 305 33.78 -14.87 11.27
N GLN A 306 34.24 -15.23 10.08
CA GLN A 306 34.36 -14.36 8.91
C GLN A 306 33.56 -14.90 7.73
N VAL A 307 32.86 -14.02 7.02
CA VAL A 307 32.15 -14.31 5.76
C VAL A 307 32.58 -13.31 4.69
N SER A 308 32.73 -13.78 3.46
CA SER A 308 33.22 -12.97 2.34
C SER A 308 32.19 -12.96 1.21
N TYR A 309 31.87 -11.77 0.72
CA TYR A 309 30.96 -11.54 -0.39
C TYR A 309 31.63 -10.67 -1.44
N SER A 310 31.29 -10.91 -2.69
CA SER A 310 31.72 -10.09 -3.81
C SER A 310 30.53 -9.39 -4.46
N TYR A 311 30.78 -8.16 -4.90
CA TYR A 311 29.88 -7.25 -5.57
C TYR A 311 30.40 -6.98 -6.97
N SER A 312 29.51 -7.05 -7.96
CA SER A 312 29.80 -6.52 -9.29
C SER A 312 29.83 -4.99 -9.22
N TYR A 313 30.99 -4.43 -9.48
CA TYR A 313 31.20 -2.99 -9.56
C TYR A 313 31.16 -2.54 -11.02
N THR A 314 30.07 -1.86 -11.38
CA THR A 314 29.94 -1.16 -12.67
C THR A 314 30.37 0.29 -12.47
N GLY A 315 31.68 0.55 -12.52
CA GLY A 315 32.22 1.91 -12.52
C GLY A 315 31.80 2.70 -13.77
N SER A 316 31.64 4.01 -13.65
CA SER A 316 31.27 4.88 -14.78
C SER A 316 32.44 5.25 -15.71
N SER A 317 33.67 4.95 -15.31
CA SER A 317 34.91 5.40 -15.96
C SER A 317 35.65 4.25 -16.63
N GLN A 318 36.27 4.51 -17.77
CA GLN A 318 37.12 3.54 -18.45
C GLN A 318 38.39 3.24 -17.63
N TYR A 319 39.06 2.11 -17.91
CA TYR A 319 40.35 1.79 -17.29
C TYR A 319 41.34 2.93 -17.53
N GLY A 320 42.07 3.34 -16.48
CA GLY A 320 43.04 4.43 -16.54
C GLY A 320 42.46 5.83 -16.29
N GLU A 321 41.17 5.97 -15.97
CA GLU A 321 40.55 7.25 -15.59
C GLU A 321 40.27 7.33 -14.08
N TRP A 322 40.23 8.56 -13.55
CA TRP A 322 39.86 8.80 -12.16
C TRP A 322 38.36 8.61 -11.94
N SER A 323 38.01 7.85 -10.92
CA SER A 323 36.63 7.57 -10.51
C SER A 323 36.45 7.88 -9.02
N LYS A 324 35.36 8.56 -8.67
CA LYS A 324 34.97 8.76 -7.28
C LYS A 324 34.01 7.67 -6.85
N VAL A 325 34.40 6.88 -5.86
CA VAL A 325 33.57 5.83 -5.27
C VAL A 325 32.92 6.38 -4.01
N THR A 326 31.64 6.09 -3.82
CA THR A 326 30.92 6.35 -2.57
C THR A 326 29.99 5.17 -2.31
N ARG A 327 30.19 4.47 -1.19
CA ARG A 327 29.41 3.28 -0.82
C ARG A 327 28.87 3.43 0.59
N ASP A 328 27.60 3.06 0.75
CA ASP A 328 26.98 2.82 2.05
C ASP A 328 27.22 1.35 2.42
N ILE A 329 28.14 1.13 3.35
CA ILE A 329 28.57 -0.21 3.73
C ILE A 329 27.54 -0.89 4.63
N LEU A 330 26.72 -0.13 5.36
CA LEU A 330 25.62 -0.68 6.16
C LEU A 330 24.61 -1.38 5.23
N VAL A 331 24.24 -0.69 4.16
CA VAL A 331 23.33 -1.21 3.15
C VAL A 331 23.96 -2.39 2.41
N ASP A 332 25.23 -2.28 1.99
CA ASP A 332 25.92 -3.36 1.29
C ASP A 332 26.04 -4.61 2.17
N VAL A 333 26.42 -4.50 3.44
CA VAL A 333 26.47 -5.65 4.38
C VAL A 333 25.09 -6.26 4.59
N SER A 334 24.05 -5.44 4.78
CA SER A 334 22.65 -5.90 4.87
C SER A 334 22.27 -6.74 3.65
N ARG A 335 22.51 -6.23 2.43
CA ARG A 335 22.17 -6.95 1.19
C ARG A 335 22.97 -8.23 1.01
N ALA A 336 24.26 -8.21 1.35
CA ALA A 336 25.14 -9.38 1.26
C ALA A 336 24.65 -10.52 2.14
N LEU A 337 24.34 -10.23 3.40
CA LEU A 337 23.82 -11.22 4.35
C LEU A 337 22.43 -11.73 3.95
N SER A 338 21.62 -10.91 3.27
CA SER A 338 20.34 -11.33 2.69
C SER A 338 20.47 -12.17 1.40
N SER A 339 21.67 -12.31 0.82
CA SER A 339 21.91 -12.95 -0.48
C SER A 339 22.38 -14.42 -0.42
N GLY A 340 22.37 -15.06 0.75
CA GLY A 340 22.83 -16.46 0.90
C GLY A 340 21.90 -17.49 0.24
N ASP A 341 22.48 -18.44 -0.49
CA ASP A 341 21.78 -19.43 -1.34
C ASP A 341 20.78 -20.35 -0.61
N ASN A 342 20.84 -20.44 0.73
CA ASN A 342 19.99 -21.31 1.56
C ASN A 342 18.91 -20.57 2.37
N ARG A 343 18.71 -19.25 2.18
CA ARG A 343 17.74 -18.46 2.97
C ARG A 343 16.38 -18.32 2.28
N LYS A 344 15.30 -18.49 3.06
CA LYS A 344 13.92 -18.30 2.57
C LYS A 344 13.70 -16.83 2.23
N LYS A 345 12.76 -16.56 1.32
CA LYS A 345 12.42 -15.22 0.81
C LYS A 345 12.08 -14.18 1.91
N ASP A 346 11.80 -14.63 3.14
CA ASP A 346 11.40 -13.81 4.29
C ASP A 346 12.57 -13.46 5.25
N ASP A 347 13.81 -13.92 5.01
CA ASP A 347 14.97 -13.67 5.89
C ASP A 347 15.78 -12.42 5.44
N ASN A 348 15.11 -11.29 5.19
CA ASN A 348 15.83 -10.06 4.85
C ASN A 348 16.49 -9.47 6.12
N VAL A 349 17.83 -9.38 6.12
CA VAL A 349 18.60 -8.80 7.22
C VAL A 349 18.53 -7.28 7.11
N ILE A 350 17.82 -6.64 8.04
CA ILE A 350 17.77 -5.18 8.16
C ILE A 350 18.76 -4.76 9.23
N LEU A 351 19.68 -3.87 8.88
CA LEU A 351 20.67 -3.30 9.78
C LEU A 351 20.38 -1.81 9.99
N HIS A 352 20.69 -1.33 11.19
CA HIS A 352 20.57 0.06 11.58
C HIS A 352 21.95 0.66 11.90
N PRO A 353 22.11 2.00 11.79
CA PRO A 353 23.34 2.66 12.24
C PRO A 353 23.69 2.25 13.67
N GLY A 354 24.94 1.82 13.90
CA GLY A 354 25.35 1.26 15.18
C GLY A 354 25.49 -0.27 15.22
N ASP A 355 24.88 -1.00 14.28
CA ASP A 355 24.94 -2.47 14.24
C ASP A 355 26.24 -3.01 13.68
N ILE A 356 26.94 -2.21 12.86
CA ILE A 356 28.25 -2.53 12.30
C ILE A 356 29.29 -1.48 12.67
N ARG A 357 30.56 -1.85 12.58
CA ARG A 357 31.69 -0.92 12.56
C ARG A 357 32.62 -1.26 11.40
N LEU A 358 33.17 -0.24 10.76
CA LEU A 358 34.15 -0.45 9.70
C LEU A 358 35.53 -0.71 10.30
N VAL A 359 36.29 -1.61 9.68
CA VAL A 359 37.62 -2.03 10.16
C VAL A 359 38.71 -1.53 9.24
N SER A 360 38.61 -1.83 7.95
CA SER A 360 39.64 -1.44 6.98
C SER A 360 39.09 -1.33 5.56
N LEU A 361 39.70 -0.45 4.76
CA LEU A 361 39.54 -0.38 3.31
C LEU A 361 40.83 -0.85 2.65
N GLY A 362 40.74 -1.88 1.81
CA GLY A 362 41.87 -2.49 1.10
C GLY A 362 41.72 -2.42 -0.42
N PHE A 363 42.84 -2.53 -1.12
CA PHE A 363 42.97 -2.39 -2.57
C PHE A 363 43.91 -3.47 -3.13
N ARG A 364 43.56 -4.03 -4.28
CA ARG A 364 44.31 -5.09 -4.98
C ARG A 364 44.39 -4.83 -6.48
N GLY A 365 45.44 -5.34 -7.10
CA GLY A 365 45.73 -5.13 -8.53
C GLY A 365 46.61 -3.91 -8.79
N GLN A 366 46.60 -3.43 -10.04
CA GLN A 366 47.35 -2.24 -10.46
C GLN A 366 46.43 -1.01 -10.50
N LEU A 367 46.64 -0.08 -9.56
CA LEU A 367 45.77 1.08 -9.41
C LEU A 367 46.46 2.24 -8.68
N THR A 368 45.88 3.44 -8.80
CA THR A 368 46.27 4.62 -8.05
C THR A 368 45.09 5.12 -7.21
N VAL A 369 45.32 5.49 -5.96
CA VAL A 369 44.29 6.02 -5.05
C VAL A 369 44.73 7.37 -4.51
N LYS A 370 43.81 8.33 -4.33
CA LYS A 370 44.14 9.56 -3.60
C LYS A 370 44.22 9.29 -2.09
N GLN A 371 45.17 9.92 -1.42
CA GLN A 371 45.40 9.90 0.03
C GLN A 371 44.34 10.72 0.79
N GLN A 372 43.06 10.51 0.48
CA GLN A 372 41.91 11.21 1.06
C GLN A 372 40.69 10.29 1.04
N ILE A 373 40.57 9.42 2.05
CA ILE A 373 39.43 8.53 2.23
C ILE A 373 38.51 9.16 3.26
N ASN A 374 37.29 9.51 2.85
CA ASN A 374 36.31 10.12 3.75
C ASN A 374 35.36 9.06 4.29
N GLN A 375 35.17 9.07 5.60
CA GLN A 375 34.11 8.35 6.30
C GLN A 375 33.05 9.33 6.78
N ARG A 376 31.78 9.00 6.56
CA ARG A 376 30.63 9.85 6.87
C ARG A 376 29.51 9.02 7.49
N VAL A 377 28.61 9.69 8.20
CA VAL A 377 27.37 9.07 8.70
C VAL A 377 26.44 8.80 7.53
N GLU A 378 26.13 9.81 6.72
CA GLU A 378 25.19 9.69 5.59
C GLU A 378 25.70 10.49 4.38
N GLN A 379 25.13 10.23 3.19
CA GLN A 379 25.47 10.96 1.97
C GLN A 379 24.26 11.11 1.03
N HIS A 380 23.24 11.81 1.50
CA HIS A 380 21.99 12.01 0.76
C HIS A 380 22.20 12.76 -0.57
N SER A 381 22.99 13.84 -0.58
CA SER A 381 23.20 14.64 -1.80
C SER A 381 23.85 13.85 -2.95
N HIS A 382 24.77 12.92 -2.64
CA HIS A 382 25.38 12.07 -3.67
C HIS A 382 24.38 11.06 -4.21
N ALA A 383 23.65 10.37 -3.33
CA ALA A 383 22.64 9.39 -3.73
C ALA A 383 21.54 10.03 -4.61
N PHE A 384 21.09 11.24 -4.25
CA PHE A 384 20.16 12.01 -5.07
C PHE A 384 20.73 12.34 -6.46
N ARG A 385 21.98 12.81 -6.52
CA ARG A 385 22.67 13.09 -7.79
C ARG A 385 22.81 11.85 -8.66
N SER A 386 23.24 10.73 -8.08
CA SER A 386 23.40 9.47 -8.81
C SER A 386 22.08 9.00 -9.42
N ALA A 387 20.96 9.12 -8.70
CA ALA A 387 19.64 8.80 -9.24
C ALA A 387 19.25 9.74 -10.39
N ALA A 388 19.50 11.05 -10.25
CA ALA A 388 19.18 12.03 -11.29
C ALA A 388 20.05 11.86 -12.55
N ASP A 389 21.36 11.60 -12.39
CA ASP A 389 22.27 11.36 -13.50
C ASP A 389 21.93 10.03 -14.20
N TRP A 390 21.54 8.99 -13.46
CA TRP A 390 21.04 7.73 -14.04
C TRP A 390 19.81 7.95 -14.91
N MET A 391 18.85 8.79 -14.45
CA MET A 391 17.65 9.11 -15.21
C MET A 391 17.98 9.75 -16.57
N ILE A 392 18.93 10.68 -16.62
CA ILE A 392 19.35 11.28 -17.90
C ILE A 392 20.01 10.23 -18.80
N GLN A 393 20.93 9.44 -18.26
CA GLN A 393 21.72 8.48 -19.02
C GLN A 393 20.86 7.35 -19.63
N ASN A 394 19.74 7.01 -19.00
CA ASN A 394 18.87 5.90 -19.38
C ASN A 394 17.51 6.35 -19.94
N GLN A 395 17.35 7.63 -20.26
CA GLN A 395 16.17 8.12 -20.95
C GLN A 395 16.22 7.71 -22.43
N ASP A 396 15.16 7.10 -22.94
CA ASP A 396 15.08 6.70 -24.34
C ASP A 396 14.74 7.87 -25.27
N LYS A 397 14.77 7.61 -26.58
CA LYS A 397 14.45 8.61 -27.62
C LYS A 397 13.01 9.12 -27.58
N LYS A 398 12.08 8.40 -26.93
CA LYS A 398 10.70 8.82 -26.74
C LYS A 398 10.53 9.70 -25.48
N GLY A 399 11.61 9.93 -24.73
CA GLY A 399 11.59 10.65 -23.46
C GLY A 399 11.26 9.76 -22.25
N GLY A 400 11.15 8.46 -22.44
CA GLY A 400 10.72 7.51 -21.42
C GLY A 400 11.84 6.76 -20.71
N TRP A 401 11.50 6.17 -19.58
CA TRP A 401 12.30 5.12 -18.95
C TRP A 401 11.62 3.77 -19.10
N ALA A 402 12.07 3.01 -20.11
CA ALA A 402 11.51 1.72 -20.44
C ALA A 402 11.84 0.67 -19.36
N VAL A 403 10.84 -0.14 -18.99
CA VAL A 403 11.03 -1.23 -18.02
C VAL A 403 11.51 -2.48 -18.75
N PRO A 404 12.68 -3.04 -18.43
CA PRO A 404 13.31 -4.09 -19.24
C PRO A 404 12.76 -5.51 -19.00
N VAL A 405 11.67 -5.65 -18.25
CA VAL A 405 11.09 -6.95 -17.86
C VAL A 405 9.61 -7.04 -18.20
N GLU A 406 9.16 -8.26 -18.45
CA GLU A 406 7.75 -8.56 -18.69
C GLU A 406 6.92 -8.31 -17.42
N ARG A 407 5.71 -7.77 -17.58
CA ARG A 407 4.74 -7.62 -16.48
C ARG A 407 3.41 -8.27 -16.83
N SER A 408 3.04 -9.31 -16.08
CA SER A 408 1.75 -10.01 -16.24
C SER A 408 0.70 -9.62 -15.18
N ILE A 409 -0.42 -9.04 -15.61
CA ILE A 409 -1.49 -8.50 -14.77
C ILE A 409 -2.76 -9.37 -14.93
N ALA A 410 -3.58 -9.42 -13.86
CA ALA A 410 -4.86 -10.13 -13.82
C ALA A 410 -4.77 -11.61 -14.25
N ASP A 411 -4.00 -12.42 -13.50
CA ASP A 411 -3.77 -13.84 -13.79
C ASP A 411 -3.22 -14.09 -15.21
N ARG A 412 -2.21 -13.32 -15.62
CA ARG A 412 -1.58 -13.38 -16.96
C ARG A 412 -2.52 -13.08 -18.14
N LYS A 413 -3.66 -12.42 -17.91
CA LYS A 413 -4.58 -12.03 -18.99
C LYS A 413 -4.20 -10.72 -19.68
N LEU A 414 -3.28 -9.96 -19.11
CA LEU A 414 -2.69 -8.75 -19.67
C LEU A 414 -1.19 -8.90 -19.49
N VAL A 415 -0.45 -8.95 -20.57
CA VAL A 415 1.01 -9.09 -20.53
C VAL A 415 1.58 -7.84 -21.18
N LEU A 416 2.48 -7.17 -20.47
CA LEU A 416 3.28 -6.08 -20.98
C LEU A 416 4.65 -6.64 -21.32
N GLU A 417 4.98 -6.61 -22.60
CA GLU A 417 6.29 -7.03 -23.10
C GLU A 417 7.39 -6.08 -22.61
N PRO A 418 8.63 -6.56 -22.39
CA PRO A 418 9.77 -5.73 -22.04
C PRO A 418 9.88 -4.47 -22.92
N GLY A 419 10.16 -3.34 -22.29
CA GLY A 419 10.26 -2.03 -22.94
C GLY A 419 9.04 -1.13 -22.75
N TRP A 420 8.05 -1.55 -21.95
CA TRP A 420 6.88 -0.76 -21.61
C TRP A 420 7.22 0.43 -20.69
N HIS A 421 6.42 1.50 -20.77
CA HIS A 421 6.57 2.72 -19.96
C HIS A 421 5.49 2.82 -18.88
N SER A 422 5.76 3.56 -17.80
CA SER A 422 4.79 3.75 -16.71
C SER A 422 4.57 5.22 -16.44
N ALA A 423 3.31 5.67 -16.33
CA ALA A 423 3.03 7.05 -15.94
C ALA A 423 3.64 7.40 -14.58
N MET A 424 3.70 6.44 -13.66
CA MET A 424 4.33 6.59 -12.34
C MET A 424 5.86 6.70 -12.46
N ALA A 425 6.49 5.95 -13.37
CA ALA A 425 7.92 6.11 -13.68
C ALA A 425 8.20 7.52 -14.21
N GLN A 426 7.39 7.95 -15.19
CA GLN A 426 7.55 9.26 -15.81
C GLN A 426 7.34 10.39 -14.78
N GLY A 427 6.27 10.33 -13.98
CA GLY A 427 5.97 11.35 -12.97
C GLY A 427 7.02 11.46 -11.86
N HIS A 428 7.52 10.33 -11.34
CA HIS A 428 8.60 10.37 -10.36
C HIS A 428 9.92 10.82 -10.99
N GLY A 429 10.25 10.39 -12.21
CA GLY A 429 11.44 10.83 -12.93
C GLY A 429 11.45 12.35 -13.14
N ILE A 430 10.33 12.92 -13.61
CA ILE A 430 10.16 14.38 -13.73
C ILE A 430 10.33 15.06 -12.36
N SER A 431 9.77 14.48 -11.29
CA SER A 431 9.89 15.02 -9.94
C SER A 431 11.33 15.03 -9.42
N VAL A 432 12.13 14.02 -9.75
CA VAL A 432 13.58 13.96 -9.45
C VAL A 432 14.33 15.00 -10.26
N LEU A 433 14.12 15.05 -11.57
CA LEU A 433 14.86 15.91 -12.49
C LEU A 433 14.60 17.41 -12.24
N THR A 434 13.35 17.79 -11.97
CA THR A 434 13.00 19.18 -11.62
C THR A 434 13.64 19.64 -10.31
N ARG A 435 13.70 18.75 -9.30
CA ARG A 435 14.43 18.99 -8.05
C ARG A 435 15.94 19.04 -8.27
N ALA A 436 16.48 18.19 -9.13
CA ALA A 436 17.89 18.16 -9.48
C ALA A 436 18.30 19.46 -10.21
N TYR A 437 17.45 19.97 -11.10
CA TYR A 437 17.64 21.27 -11.73
C TYR A 437 17.70 22.39 -10.69
N LYS A 438 16.74 22.47 -9.75
CA LYS A 438 16.77 23.47 -8.67
C LYS A 438 18.03 23.36 -7.79
N TYR A 439 18.41 22.14 -7.44
CA TYR A 439 19.47 21.90 -6.46
C TYR A 439 20.88 22.03 -7.05
N PHE A 440 21.12 21.51 -8.26
CA PHE A 440 22.44 21.52 -8.91
C PHE A 440 22.61 22.66 -9.94
N ASN A 441 21.53 23.38 -10.26
CA ASN A 441 21.52 24.47 -11.24
C ASN A 441 22.07 24.09 -12.63
N ASP A 442 21.74 22.88 -13.08
CA ASP A 442 22.18 22.32 -14.37
C ASP A 442 20.99 22.06 -15.30
N THR A 443 20.96 22.74 -16.45
CA THR A 443 19.84 22.74 -17.40
C THR A 443 19.59 21.39 -18.04
N LYS A 444 20.57 20.48 -18.05
CA LYS A 444 20.41 19.12 -18.59
C LYS A 444 19.25 18.37 -17.93
N TYR A 445 19.04 18.57 -16.61
CA TYR A 445 17.96 17.90 -15.88
C TYR A 445 16.59 18.41 -16.33
N LEU A 446 16.47 19.73 -16.55
CA LEU A 446 15.23 20.34 -17.02
C LEU A 446 14.87 19.88 -18.43
N LEU A 447 15.85 19.84 -19.34
CA LEU A 447 15.64 19.37 -20.72
C LEU A 447 15.14 17.91 -20.76
N SER A 448 15.76 17.03 -19.98
CA SER A 448 15.34 15.63 -19.83
C SER A 448 13.92 15.52 -19.24
N ALA A 449 13.57 16.36 -18.25
CA ALA A 449 12.24 16.39 -17.66
C ALA A 449 11.16 16.83 -18.68
N MET A 450 11.48 17.80 -19.55
CA MET A 450 10.57 18.25 -20.60
C MET A 450 10.33 17.15 -21.64
N GLN A 451 11.37 16.42 -22.05
CA GLN A 451 11.22 15.30 -22.97
C GLN A 451 10.35 14.17 -22.39
N ALA A 452 10.41 13.95 -21.08
CA ALA A 452 9.60 12.94 -20.40
C ALA A 452 8.09 13.19 -20.44
N LEU A 453 7.66 14.42 -20.75
CA LEU A 453 6.24 14.78 -20.91
C LEU A 453 5.63 14.25 -22.21
N GLU A 454 6.42 13.92 -23.23
CA GLU A 454 5.90 13.49 -24.53
C GLU A 454 5.10 12.18 -24.44
N LEU A 455 5.49 11.25 -23.57
CA LEU A 455 4.77 9.99 -23.36
C LEU A 455 3.35 10.17 -22.78
N PHE A 456 3.07 11.28 -22.10
CA PHE A 456 1.73 11.59 -21.59
C PHE A 456 0.77 12.05 -22.70
N LYS A 457 1.29 12.38 -23.88
CA LYS A 457 0.47 12.72 -25.07
C LYS A 457 0.14 11.47 -25.89
N THR A 458 1.00 10.47 -25.86
CA THR A 458 0.91 9.22 -26.63
C THR A 458 0.01 8.19 -25.94
N ASN A 459 -0.85 7.52 -26.71
CA ASN A 459 -1.78 6.52 -26.19
C ASN A 459 -1.07 5.23 -25.75
N SER A 460 -1.60 4.52 -24.74
CA SER A 460 -1.08 3.23 -24.26
C SER A 460 -0.95 2.19 -25.38
N SER A 461 -1.87 2.19 -26.36
CA SER A 461 -1.81 1.29 -27.53
C SER A 461 -0.65 1.58 -28.49
N GLU A 462 -0.09 2.80 -28.45
CA GLU A 462 1.03 3.24 -29.28
C GLU A 462 2.37 3.21 -28.51
N GLY A 463 2.36 2.59 -27.32
CA GLY A 463 3.51 2.53 -26.42
C GLY A 463 3.73 3.82 -25.63
N GLY A 464 2.70 4.64 -25.46
CA GLY A 464 2.66 5.74 -24.51
C GLY A 464 2.07 5.34 -23.16
N VAL A 465 1.63 6.33 -22.38
CA VAL A 465 0.99 6.09 -21.08
C VAL A 465 -0.40 6.71 -20.95
N ARG A 466 -0.91 7.33 -22.02
CA ARG A 466 -2.22 7.98 -22.03
C ARG A 466 -3.33 6.98 -22.33
N ALA A 467 -4.37 7.00 -21.52
CA ALA A 467 -5.62 6.30 -21.75
C ALA A 467 -6.80 7.26 -21.61
N GLU A 468 -7.98 6.80 -22.00
CA GLU A 468 -9.24 7.50 -21.80
C GLU A 468 -10.16 6.65 -20.91
N PHE A 469 -10.70 7.28 -19.86
CA PHE A 469 -11.57 6.66 -18.90
C PHE A 469 -12.83 7.52 -18.74
N PHE A 470 -13.97 7.01 -19.21
CA PHE A 470 -15.26 7.73 -19.23
C PHE A 470 -15.18 9.14 -19.84
N GLY A 471 -14.49 9.30 -20.97
CA GLY A 471 -14.32 10.62 -21.61
C GLY A 471 -13.21 11.49 -21.01
N ASN A 472 -12.57 11.04 -19.93
CA ASN A 472 -11.51 11.79 -19.25
C ASN A 472 -10.13 11.20 -19.55
N VAL A 473 -9.12 12.06 -19.64
CA VAL A 473 -7.73 11.62 -19.80
C VAL A 473 -7.26 10.95 -18.52
N TRP A 474 -6.65 9.76 -18.68
CA TRP A 474 -6.06 8.98 -17.61
C TRP A 474 -4.61 8.65 -17.97
N TYR A 475 -3.72 8.61 -16.98
CA TYR A 475 -2.33 8.20 -17.18
C TYR A 475 -2.08 6.87 -16.48
N GLU A 476 -1.73 5.84 -17.24
CA GLU A 476 -1.64 4.47 -16.74
C GLU A 476 -0.30 4.18 -16.07
N GLU A 477 -0.33 3.67 -14.84
CA GLU A 477 0.85 3.05 -14.22
C GLU A 477 1.32 1.83 -15.04
N TYR A 478 0.36 1.05 -15.55
CA TYR A 478 0.58 -0.12 -16.40
C TYR A 478 -0.23 0.07 -17.70
N PRO A 479 0.39 0.43 -18.83
CA PRO A 479 -0.30 0.76 -20.08
C PRO A 479 -0.79 -0.50 -20.80
N THR A 480 -1.78 -1.20 -20.23
CA THR A 480 -2.26 -2.47 -20.78
C THR A 480 -3.27 -2.26 -21.90
N THR A 481 -3.39 -3.26 -22.79
CA THR A 481 -4.43 -3.32 -23.80
C THR A 481 -5.31 -4.57 -23.59
N PRO A 482 -6.62 -4.42 -23.28
CA PRO A 482 -7.33 -3.17 -22.96
C PRO A 482 -6.81 -2.50 -21.69
N VAL A 483 -7.03 -1.18 -21.58
CA VAL A 483 -6.67 -0.31 -20.44
C VAL A 483 -6.97 -1.04 -19.12
N SER A 484 -6.03 -1.04 -18.19
CA SER A 484 -6.02 -1.91 -17.00
C SER A 484 -7.25 -1.69 -16.12
N ASN A 485 -7.68 -0.42 -16.02
CA ASN A 485 -8.90 0.00 -15.34
C ASN A 485 -10.20 -0.48 -16.02
N LEU A 486 -10.15 -0.87 -17.31
CA LEU A 486 -11.28 -1.46 -18.01
C LEU A 486 -11.51 -2.94 -17.67
N LYS A 487 -10.59 -3.70 -17.04
CA LYS A 487 -10.96 -5.06 -16.59
C LYS A 487 -11.77 -5.08 -15.29
N MET A 488 -11.70 -4.03 -14.46
CA MET A 488 -12.55 -3.92 -13.27
C MET A 488 -13.97 -3.47 -13.60
N CYS A 489 -14.17 -2.65 -14.66
CA CYS A 489 -15.51 -2.17 -15.04
C CYS A 489 -16.08 -2.77 -16.34
N ARG A 490 -15.28 -3.23 -17.32
CA ARG A 490 -15.77 -3.64 -18.65
C ARG A 490 -16.18 -5.10 -18.77
N ARG A 491 -16.25 -5.86 -17.67
CA ARG A 491 -16.98 -7.15 -17.65
C ARG A 491 -18.49 -6.95 -17.76
N TYR A 492 -18.96 -5.72 -17.69
CA TYR A 492 -20.37 -5.37 -17.75
C TYR A 492 -20.84 -4.72 -19.06
N GLY A 493 -19.99 -4.14 -19.93
CA GLY A 493 -20.50 -3.34 -21.07
C GLY A 493 -21.42 -4.08 -22.07
N TRP A 494 -20.99 -5.25 -22.59
CA TRP A 494 -21.83 -6.02 -23.53
C TRP A 494 -22.97 -6.77 -22.84
N PHE A 495 -22.78 -7.13 -21.57
CA PHE A 495 -23.82 -7.75 -20.76
C PHE A 495 -24.84 -6.73 -20.23
N ASP A 496 -24.49 -5.44 -20.10
CA ASP A 496 -25.37 -4.36 -19.63
C ASP A 496 -26.28 -3.85 -20.73
N GLU A 497 -25.83 -3.78 -21.98
CA GLU A 497 -26.74 -3.55 -23.12
C GLU A 497 -27.76 -4.69 -23.20
N ILE A 498 -27.31 -5.94 -23.18
CA ILE A 498 -28.22 -7.11 -23.17
C ILE A 498 -29.10 -7.13 -21.90
N ARG A 499 -28.58 -6.74 -20.73
CA ARG A 499 -29.31 -6.70 -19.44
C ARG A 499 -30.26 -5.51 -19.32
N THR A 500 -30.06 -4.41 -20.05
CA THR A 500 -31.04 -3.30 -20.13
C THR A 500 -32.18 -3.65 -21.09
N PHE A 501 -31.93 -4.41 -22.15
CA PHE A 501 -32.98 -4.90 -23.05
C PHE A 501 -33.74 -6.12 -22.51
N LEU A 502 -33.11 -6.97 -21.68
CA LEU A 502 -33.73 -8.20 -21.17
C LEU A 502 -35.02 -7.96 -20.38
N PRO A 503 -35.11 -7.00 -19.42
CA PRO A 503 -36.34 -6.70 -18.71
C PRO A 503 -37.45 -6.24 -19.65
N THR A 504 -37.13 -5.33 -20.58
CA THR A 504 -38.07 -4.80 -21.57
C THR A 504 -38.62 -5.89 -22.49
N LEU A 505 -37.75 -6.83 -22.89
CA LEU A 505 -38.10 -8.01 -23.68
C LEU A 505 -38.98 -8.98 -22.87
N TRP A 506 -38.62 -9.25 -21.60
CA TRP A 506 -39.37 -10.13 -20.69
C TRP A 506 -40.74 -9.56 -20.32
N LEU A 507 -40.89 -8.24 -20.27
CA LEU A 507 -42.16 -7.56 -20.01
C LEU A 507 -43.21 -7.93 -21.08
N ILE A 508 -42.79 -8.10 -22.34
CA ILE A 508 -43.68 -8.45 -23.46
C ILE A 508 -43.72 -9.97 -23.68
N LEU A 509 -42.59 -10.67 -23.58
CA LEU A 509 -42.52 -12.10 -23.88
C LEU A 509 -43.24 -12.99 -22.84
N ALA A 510 -43.16 -12.67 -21.55
CA ALA A 510 -43.82 -13.47 -20.51
C ALA A 510 -45.36 -13.56 -20.71
N PRO A 511 -46.10 -12.45 -20.87
CA PRO A 511 -47.54 -12.53 -21.13
C PRO A 511 -47.86 -13.13 -22.52
N LEU A 512 -46.98 -12.96 -23.52
CA LEU A 512 -47.19 -13.57 -24.84
C LEU A 512 -47.10 -15.10 -24.79
N ILE A 513 -46.09 -15.64 -24.08
CA ILE A 513 -45.91 -17.09 -23.89
C ILE A 513 -47.03 -17.69 -23.04
N LEU A 514 -47.50 -16.96 -22.03
CA LEU A 514 -48.57 -17.42 -21.13
C LEU A 514 -49.98 -17.20 -21.70
N SER A 515 -50.14 -16.44 -22.79
CA SER A 515 -51.43 -16.12 -23.43
C SER A 515 -52.32 -17.32 -23.81
N PRO A 516 -51.80 -18.53 -24.13
CA PRO A 516 -52.64 -19.69 -24.37
C PRO A 516 -53.52 -20.08 -23.17
N LEU A 517 -53.12 -19.72 -21.95
CA LEU A 517 -53.88 -19.99 -20.72
C LEU A 517 -55.21 -19.22 -20.66
N LEU A 518 -55.36 -18.15 -21.45
CA LEU A 518 -56.58 -17.34 -21.50
C LEU A 518 -57.78 -18.09 -22.12
N PHE A 519 -57.52 -19.18 -22.86
CA PHE A 519 -58.55 -19.98 -23.51
C PHE A 519 -59.14 -21.08 -22.60
N PHE A 520 -58.57 -21.32 -21.41
CA PHE A 520 -58.97 -22.38 -20.47
C PHE A 520 -59.97 -21.89 -19.40
N GLY A 521 -61.02 -21.17 -19.81
CA GLY A 521 -62.08 -20.70 -18.91
C GLY A 521 -61.63 -19.67 -17.86
N GLN A 522 -62.41 -19.49 -16.80
CA GLN A 522 -62.18 -18.45 -15.79
C GLN A 522 -60.97 -18.77 -14.88
N GLU A 523 -60.72 -20.06 -14.64
CA GLU A 523 -59.56 -20.56 -13.87
C GLU A 523 -58.23 -20.36 -14.63
N GLY A 524 -58.23 -20.59 -15.94
CA GLY A 524 -57.07 -20.35 -16.81
C GLY A 524 -56.68 -18.86 -16.89
N LYS A 525 -57.67 -17.97 -16.97
CA LYS A 525 -57.45 -16.51 -16.91
C LYS A 525 -56.87 -16.04 -15.58
N CYS A 526 -57.26 -16.64 -14.46
CA CYS A 526 -56.68 -16.33 -13.14
C CYS A 526 -55.22 -16.82 -13.05
N THR A 527 -54.97 -18.05 -13.53
CA THR A 527 -53.65 -18.67 -13.57
C THR A 527 -52.66 -17.85 -14.43
N PHE A 528 -53.13 -17.30 -15.55
CA PHE A 528 -52.35 -16.39 -16.40
C PHE A 528 -51.83 -15.16 -15.62
N VAL A 529 -52.68 -14.51 -14.83
CA VAL A 529 -52.30 -13.32 -14.05
C VAL A 529 -51.27 -13.68 -12.98
N ILE A 530 -51.48 -14.77 -12.25
CA ILE A 530 -50.57 -15.21 -11.17
C ILE A 530 -49.19 -15.60 -11.70
N LEU A 531 -49.14 -16.37 -12.80
CA LEU A 531 -47.87 -16.79 -13.39
C LEU A 531 -47.11 -15.61 -13.99
N THR A 532 -47.82 -14.67 -14.62
CA THR A 532 -47.19 -13.45 -15.16
C THR A 532 -46.56 -12.60 -14.05
N MET A 533 -47.27 -12.42 -12.93
CA MET A 533 -46.72 -11.73 -11.75
C MET A 533 -45.54 -12.48 -11.13
N SER A 534 -45.63 -13.81 -11.03
CA SER A 534 -44.56 -14.64 -10.49
C SER A 534 -43.29 -14.52 -11.34
N CYS A 535 -43.43 -14.50 -12.67
CA CYS A 535 -42.32 -14.24 -13.59
C CYS A 535 -41.72 -12.85 -13.37
N TYR A 536 -42.54 -11.80 -13.20
CA TYR A 536 -42.05 -10.44 -12.95
C TYR A 536 -41.35 -10.28 -11.60
N TRP A 537 -41.79 -10.98 -10.56
CA TRP A 537 -41.11 -10.98 -9.26
C TRP A 537 -39.78 -11.74 -9.30
N VAL A 538 -39.75 -12.93 -9.91
CA VAL A 538 -38.51 -13.75 -9.99
C VAL A 538 -37.46 -13.09 -10.89
N ALA A 539 -37.90 -12.40 -11.94
CA ALA A 539 -37.01 -11.72 -12.88
C ALA A 539 -36.76 -10.25 -12.54
N GLU A 540 -37.39 -9.70 -11.49
CA GLU A 540 -37.31 -8.30 -11.06
C GLU A 540 -37.45 -7.29 -12.23
N VAL A 541 -38.33 -7.61 -13.18
CA VAL A 541 -38.48 -6.84 -14.44
C VAL A 541 -39.13 -5.48 -14.19
N VAL A 542 -40.02 -5.44 -13.20
CA VAL A 542 -40.80 -4.28 -12.77
C VAL A 542 -40.64 -4.20 -11.25
N PRO A 543 -40.58 -2.99 -10.64
CA PRO A 543 -40.53 -2.86 -9.19
C PRO A 543 -41.62 -3.68 -8.52
N LEU A 544 -41.27 -4.41 -7.46
CA LEU A 544 -42.15 -5.35 -6.76
C LEU A 544 -43.52 -4.72 -6.41
N ALA A 545 -43.51 -3.44 -6.02
CA ALA A 545 -44.71 -2.65 -5.73
C ALA A 545 -45.63 -2.49 -6.96
N VAL A 546 -45.08 -2.13 -8.11
CA VAL A 546 -45.85 -1.94 -9.35
C VAL A 546 -46.42 -3.28 -9.84
N THR A 547 -45.63 -4.37 -9.75
CA THR A 547 -46.13 -5.71 -10.06
C THR A 547 -47.31 -6.10 -9.18
N SER A 548 -47.29 -5.73 -7.89
CA SER A 548 -48.37 -6.07 -6.95
C SER A 548 -49.72 -5.44 -7.31
N PHE A 549 -49.74 -4.34 -8.06
CA PHE A 549 -50.98 -3.67 -8.53
C PHE A 549 -51.56 -4.27 -9.82
N ILE A 550 -50.85 -5.17 -10.51
CA ILE A 550 -51.31 -5.78 -11.77
C ILE A 550 -52.69 -6.45 -11.63
N PRO A 551 -53.01 -7.23 -10.58
CA PRO A 551 -54.32 -7.86 -10.42
C PRO A 551 -55.47 -6.87 -10.33
N MET A 552 -55.22 -5.67 -9.79
CA MET A 552 -56.25 -4.62 -9.65
C MET A 552 -56.83 -4.22 -11.02
N ILE A 553 -56.00 -4.28 -12.08
CA ILE A 553 -56.40 -3.94 -13.45
C ILE A 553 -56.70 -5.21 -14.26
N ALA A 554 -55.85 -6.24 -14.14
CA ALA A 554 -55.93 -7.44 -14.95
C ALA A 554 -57.15 -8.32 -14.61
N LEU A 555 -57.53 -8.46 -13.34
CA LEU A 555 -58.65 -9.33 -12.94
C LEU A 555 -60.02 -8.79 -13.42
N PRO A 556 -60.33 -7.48 -13.30
CA PRO A 556 -61.55 -6.92 -13.86
C PRO A 556 -61.55 -6.89 -15.39
N PHE A 557 -60.42 -6.61 -16.02
CA PHE A 557 -60.30 -6.57 -17.48
C PHE A 557 -60.54 -7.95 -18.12
N LEU A 558 -60.06 -9.02 -17.49
CA LEU A 558 -60.29 -10.40 -17.95
C LEU A 558 -61.68 -10.95 -17.59
N GLY A 559 -62.49 -10.18 -16.86
CA GLY A 559 -63.84 -10.54 -16.43
C GLY A 559 -63.88 -11.57 -15.30
N ILE A 560 -62.82 -11.70 -14.49
CA ILE A 560 -62.73 -12.71 -13.43
C ILE A 560 -63.47 -12.25 -12.17
N VAL A 561 -63.16 -11.03 -11.70
CA VAL A 561 -63.75 -10.42 -10.49
C VAL A 561 -64.06 -8.94 -10.78
N SER A 562 -65.16 -8.42 -10.25
CA SER A 562 -65.52 -7.01 -10.43
C SER A 562 -64.56 -6.08 -9.69
N ILE A 563 -64.29 -4.89 -10.25
CA ILE A 563 -63.43 -3.87 -9.62
C ILE A 563 -63.91 -3.50 -8.20
N LYS A 564 -65.23 -3.53 -7.96
CA LYS A 564 -65.86 -3.25 -6.66
C LYS A 564 -65.45 -4.25 -5.57
N GLN A 565 -65.04 -5.46 -5.94
CA GLN A 565 -64.59 -6.50 -5.02
C GLN A 565 -63.06 -6.51 -4.86
N VAL A 566 -62.31 -6.12 -5.89
CA VAL A 566 -60.83 -6.13 -5.85
C VAL A 566 -60.27 -4.86 -5.18
N ALA A 567 -60.81 -3.68 -5.50
CA ALA A 567 -60.30 -2.41 -4.98
C ALA A 567 -60.26 -2.33 -3.44
N PRO A 568 -61.29 -2.79 -2.68
CA PRO A 568 -61.25 -2.74 -1.22
C PRO A 568 -60.16 -3.62 -0.58
N LYS A 569 -59.61 -4.61 -1.32
CA LYS A 569 -58.53 -5.47 -0.80
C LYS A 569 -57.16 -4.79 -0.85
N TYR A 570 -56.95 -3.90 -1.81
CA TYR A 570 -55.72 -3.10 -1.92
C TYR A 570 -55.77 -1.88 -1.02
N PHE A 571 -56.93 -1.24 -0.94
CA PHE A 571 -57.21 -0.06 -0.13
C PHE A 571 -57.85 -0.43 1.22
N ALA A 572 -57.33 -1.47 1.88
CA ALA A 572 -57.71 -1.75 3.25
C ALA A 572 -57.26 -0.59 4.17
N ASP A 573 -58.02 -0.29 5.21
CA ASP A 573 -57.76 0.82 6.13
C ASP A 573 -56.31 0.81 6.65
N THR A 574 -55.77 -0.38 6.95
CA THR A 574 -54.37 -0.56 7.36
C THR A 574 -53.37 -0.08 6.31
N ASN A 575 -53.56 -0.44 5.03
CA ASN A 575 -52.64 -0.05 3.95
C ASN A 575 -52.69 1.46 3.69
N ILE A 576 -53.89 2.05 3.77
CA ILE A 576 -54.08 3.50 3.64
C ILE A 576 -53.41 4.25 4.78
N VAL A 577 -53.51 3.77 6.02
CA VAL A 577 -52.82 4.35 7.17
C VAL A 577 -51.30 4.31 6.98
N PHE A 578 -50.76 3.18 6.51
CA PHE A 578 -49.33 3.07 6.19
C PHE A 578 -48.88 4.01 5.06
N PHE A 579 -49.67 4.14 4.00
CA PHE A 579 -49.37 5.09 2.92
C PHE A 579 -49.37 6.54 3.42
N ASN A 580 -50.36 6.92 4.22
CA ASN A 580 -50.45 8.26 4.79
C ASN A 580 -49.33 8.55 5.79
N SER A 581 -48.92 7.57 6.61
CA SER A 581 -47.80 7.76 7.55
C SER A 581 -46.47 7.92 6.82
N LEU A 582 -46.23 7.16 5.74
CA LEU A 582 -45.04 7.30 4.91
C LEU A 582 -44.99 8.65 4.17
N MET A 583 -46.11 9.09 3.59
CA MET A 583 -46.20 10.40 2.96
C MET A 583 -45.99 11.54 3.97
N LEU A 584 -46.55 11.41 5.18
CA LEU A 584 -46.33 12.38 6.26
C LEU A 584 -44.85 12.42 6.68
N SER A 585 -44.21 11.25 6.83
CA SER A 585 -42.78 11.16 7.16
C SER A 585 -41.90 11.83 6.09
N LEU A 586 -42.17 11.57 4.81
CA LEU A 586 -41.45 12.20 3.69
C LEU A 586 -41.70 13.70 3.63
N ALA A 587 -42.92 14.17 3.88
CA ALA A 587 -43.22 15.60 3.93
C ALA A 587 -42.48 16.32 5.08
N VAL A 588 -42.36 15.67 6.25
CA VAL A 588 -41.58 16.17 7.39
C VAL A 588 -40.08 16.19 7.09
N GLU A 589 -39.60 15.24 6.29
CA GLU A 589 -38.22 15.19 5.80
C GLU A 589 -37.92 16.33 4.83
N GLU A 590 -38.73 16.48 3.78
CA GLU A 590 -38.57 17.52 2.75
C GLU A 590 -38.70 18.95 3.31
N CYS A 591 -39.63 19.15 4.25
CA CYS A 591 -39.76 20.44 4.95
C CYS A 591 -38.66 20.68 6.00
N GLN A 592 -37.77 19.70 6.21
CA GLN A 592 -36.67 19.72 7.19
C GLN A 592 -37.16 20.12 8.59
N LEU A 593 -38.43 19.84 8.88
CA LEU A 593 -39.10 20.30 10.10
C LEU A 593 -38.42 19.71 11.34
N HIS A 594 -38.01 18.45 11.23
CA HIS A 594 -37.24 17.73 12.24
C HIS A 594 -35.91 18.42 12.58
N LYS A 595 -35.16 18.95 11.59
CA LYS A 595 -33.92 19.72 11.85
C LYS A 595 -34.19 21.03 12.57
N ARG A 596 -35.27 21.74 12.18
CA ARG A 596 -35.65 23.00 12.84
C ARG A 596 -36.03 22.79 14.31
N ILE A 597 -36.74 21.70 14.62
CA ILE A 597 -37.10 21.34 15.99
C ILE A 597 -35.86 20.90 16.79
N ALA A 598 -35.01 20.04 16.23
CA ALA A 598 -33.78 19.60 16.87
C ALA A 598 -32.83 20.77 17.18
N LEU A 599 -32.60 21.68 16.23
CA LEU A 599 -31.75 22.85 16.41
C LEU A 599 -32.30 23.85 17.45
N LYS A 600 -33.63 24.06 17.50
CA LYS A 600 -34.26 24.90 18.54
C LYS A 600 -34.17 24.30 19.94
N LEU A 601 -34.27 22.97 20.06
CA LEU A 601 -34.13 22.29 21.35
C LEU A 601 -32.67 22.25 21.81
N LEU A 602 -31.72 22.03 20.91
CA LEU A 602 -30.28 22.04 21.23
C LEU A 602 -29.77 23.42 21.65
N THR A 603 -30.30 24.50 21.07
CA THR A 603 -29.99 25.87 21.50
C THR A 603 -30.53 26.19 22.89
N TYR A 604 -31.61 25.53 23.34
CA TYR A 604 -32.17 25.70 24.68
C TYR A 604 -31.38 24.96 25.77
N VAL A 605 -30.78 23.81 25.44
CA VAL A 605 -30.12 22.89 26.39
C VAL A 605 -28.69 23.31 26.76
N GLY A 606 -28.09 24.24 26.00
CA GLY A 606 -26.76 24.83 26.28
C GLY A 606 -25.58 23.95 25.83
N THR A 607 -24.35 24.46 25.98
CA THR A 607 -23.12 23.90 25.35
C THR A 607 -22.34 22.89 26.18
N ARG A 608 -22.88 22.41 27.31
CA ARG A 608 -22.18 21.43 28.18
C ARG A 608 -22.38 20.00 27.65
N PRO A 609 -21.32 19.17 27.53
CA PRO A 609 -21.39 17.85 26.89
C PRO A 609 -22.44 16.89 27.45
N HIS A 610 -22.64 16.87 28.77
CA HIS A 610 -23.65 16.01 29.41
C HIS A 610 -25.08 16.48 29.15
N TRP A 611 -25.31 17.80 29.08
CA TRP A 611 -26.61 18.37 28.71
C TRP A 611 -26.90 18.17 27.22
N LEU A 612 -25.90 18.32 26.35
CA LEU A 612 -26.03 18.02 24.92
C LEU A 612 -26.38 16.55 24.67
N MET A 613 -25.72 15.62 25.37
CA MET A 613 -26.04 14.20 25.30
C MET A 613 -27.47 13.92 25.79
N ALA A 614 -27.87 14.50 26.93
CA ALA A 614 -29.23 14.38 27.45
C ALA A 614 -30.28 14.96 26.47
N GLY A 615 -29.99 16.11 25.84
CA GLY A 615 -30.82 16.69 24.80
C GLY A 615 -30.96 15.76 23.59
N PHE A 616 -29.86 15.15 23.14
CA PHE A 616 -29.88 14.17 22.07
C PHE A 616 -30.75 12.95 22.40
N MET A 617 -30.61 12.41 23.60
CA MET A 617 -31.38 11.25 24.06
C MET A 617 -32.89 11.56 24.17
N ILE A 618 -33.25 12.73 24.73
CA ILE A 618 -34.66 13.14 24.86
C ILE A 618 -35.29 13.37 23.49
N ILE A 619 -34.59 14.04 22.58
CA ILE A 619 -35.10 14.33 21.23
C ILE A 619 -35.25 13.04 20.42
N THR A 620 -34.25 12.15 20.47
CA THR A 620 -34.28 10.85 19.77
C THR A 620 -35.41 9.97 20.32
N SER A 621 -35.60 9.93 21.63
CA SER A 621 -36.69 9.19 22.28
C SER A 621 -38.06 9.73 21.88
N PHE A 622 -38.23 11.06 21.85
CA PHE A 622 -39.50 11.68 21.46
C PHE A 622 -39.84 11.45 19.98
N ILE A 623 -38.85 11.50 19.09
CA ILE A 623 -39.06 11.30 17.64
C ILE A 623 -39.33 9.82 17.32
N SER A 624 -38.69 8.88 18.02
CA SER A 624 -38.93 7.43 17.89
C SER A 624 -40.38 7.01 18.24
N LEU A 625 -41.14 7.85 18.96
CA LEU A 625 -42.57 7.57 19.22
C LEU A 625 -43.46 7.71 17.96
N TRP A 626 -43.03 8.49 16.97
CA TRP A 626 -43.86 8.85 15.80
C TRP A 626 -43.26 8.38 14.47
N ILE A 627 -41.98 8.01 14.45
CA ILE A 627 -41.22 7.60 13.26
C ILE A 627 -40.51 6.27 13.57
N SER A 628 -40.31 5.42 12.56
CA SER A 628 -39.60 4.15 12.74
C SER A 628 -38.15 4.35 13.21
N ASP A 629 -37.65 3.44 14.04
CA ASP A 629 -36.33 3.53 14.66
C ASP A 629 -35.20 3.69 13.63
N THR A 630 -35.33 3.03 12.48
CA THR A 630 -34.38 3.13 11.36
C THR A 630 -34.33 4.54 10.78
N ALA A 631 -35.49 5.19 10.58
CA ALA A 631 -35.56 6.55 10.06
C ALA A 631 -35.12 7.57 11.12
N CYS A 632 -35.42 7.32 12.40
CA CYS A 632 -34.93 8.15 13.51
C CYS A 632 -33.40 8.14 13.60
N CYS A 633 -32.76 6.98 13.46
CA CYS A 633 -31.30 6.85 13.47
C CYS A 633 -30.64 7.56 12.27
N ALA A 634 -31.18 7.36 11.06
CA ALA A 634 -30.69 8.01 9.85
C ALA A 634 -30.75 9.55 9.94
N LEU A 635 -31.77 10.07 10.62
CA LEU A 635 -32.01 11.50 10.83
C LEU A 635 -31.07 12.11 11.89
N MET A 636 -30.77 11.37 12.96
CA MET A 636 -29.91 11.82 14.05
C MET A 636 -28.41 11.76 13.74
N ALA A 637 -27.97 10.82 12.90
CA ALA A 637 -26.56 10.62 12.55
C ALA A 637 -25.84 11.88 11.99
N PRO A 638 -26.36 12.59 10.97
CA PRO A 638 -25.68 13.79 10.45
C PRO A 638 -25.68 14.96 11.44
N ILE A 639 -26.68 15.06 12.32
CA ILE A 639 -26.77 16.10 13.36
C ILE A 639 -25.73 15.86 14.45
N ALA A 640 -25.57 14.60 14.87
CA ALA A 640 -24.56 14.21 15.85
C ALA A 640 -23.14 14.46 15.31
N TYR A 641 -22.91 14.17 14.02
CA TYR A 641 -21.63 14.41 13.36
C TYR A 641 -21.27 15.91 13.32
N ALA A 642 -22.21 16.77 12.92
CA ALA A 642 -21.98 18.21 12.86
C ALA A 642 -21.67 18.82 14.26
N LEU A 643 -22.33 18.33 15.32
CA LEU A 643 -22.03 18.76 16.69
C LEU A 643 -20.68 18.27 17.20
N LEU A 644 -20.29 17.04 16.87
CA LEU A 644 -18.99 16.49 17.24
C LEU A 644 -17.85 17.31 16.64
N GLU A 645 -18.00 17.69 15.37
CA GLU A 645 -17.03 18.53 14.67
C GLU A 645 -16.86 19.90 15.35
N GLU A 646 -17.96 20.59 15.66
CA GLU A 646 -17.94 21.90 16.34
C GLU A 646 -17.43 21.84 17.80
N ILE A 647 -17.61 20.72 18.51
CA ILE A 647 -17.08 20.58 19.89
C ILE A 647 -15.60 20.18 19.90
N MET A 648 -15.17 19.39 18.92
CA MET A 648 -13.79 18.92 18.84
C MET A 648 -12.83 20.00 18.33
N ILE A 649 -13.23 20.86 17.39
CA ILE A 649 -12.37 21.91 16.83
C ILE A 649 -11.84 22.90 17.91
N PRO A 650 -12.65 23.42 18.84
CA PRO A 650 -12.18 24.31 19.91
C PRO A 650 -11.33 23.59 20.96
N LYS A 651 -11.66 22.34 21.30
CA LYS A 651 -10.90 21.55 22.27
C LYS A 651 -9.52 21.17 21.74
N MET A 652 -9.41 20.83 20.46
CA MET A 652 -8.12 20.61 19.80
C MET A 652 -7.29 21.90 19.71
N LYS A 653 -7.92 23.06 19.47
CA LYS A 653 -7.23 24.36 19.54
C LYS A 653 -6.71 24.68 20.94
N LYS A 654 -7.48 24.36 21.98
CA LYS A 654 -7.08 24.61 23.38
C LYS A 654 -5.98 23.67 23.84
N ALA A 655 -6.08 22.36 23.57
CA ALA A 655 -5.02 21.39 23.86
C ALA A 655 -3.72 21.73 23.13
N LYS A 656 -3.80 22.18 21.87
CA LYS A 656 -2.64 22.64 21.10
C LYS A 656 -2.02 23.92 21.67
N ASN A 657 -2.82 24.83 22.21
CA ASN A 657 -2.30 26.03 22.88
C ASN A 657 -1.68 25.70 24.24
N ASP A 658 -2.21 24.73 24.97
CA ASP A 658 -1.68 24.29 26.26
C ASP A 658 -0.35 23.51 26.08
N GLU A 659 -0.23 22.64 25.06
CA GLU A 659 1.04 22.01 24.66
C GLU A 659 2.08 23.04 24.18
N LEU A 660 1.66 24.06 23.41
CA LEU A 660 2.55 25.16 22.98
C LEU A 660 2.98 26.09 24.13
N VAL A 661 2.32 26.07 25.28
CA VAL A 661 2.68 26.86 26.47
C VAL A 661 3.65 26.06 27.37
N GLU A 662 3.50 24.74 27.47
CA GLU A 662 4.47 23.87 28.17
C GLU A 662 5.82 23.81 27.44
N ASP A 663 5.82 23.70 26.10
CA ASP A 663 7.07 23.71 25.31
C ASP A 663 7.77 25.09 25.33
N LYS A 664 7.03 26.20 25.46
CA LYS A 664 7.63 27.53 25.59
C LYS A 664 8.19 27.83 26.98
N ALA A 665 7.66 27.21 28.04
CA ALA A 665 8.16 27.40 29.40
C ALA A 665 9.55 26.76 29.64
N PHE A 666 10.01 25.88 28.74
CA PHE A 666 11.34 25.28 28.80
C PHE A 666 12.41 26.10 28.03
N ASP A 667 12.01 26.99 27.11
CA ASP A 667 12.92 27.67 26.19
C ASP A 667 12.97 29.22 26.37
N ASP A 668 12.13 29.83 27.21
CA ASP A 668 12.05 31.31 27.40
C ASP A 668 13.04 31.89 28.43
N GLU A 669 14.31 31.46 28.36
CA GLU A 669 15.45 32.22 28.91
C GLU A 669 16.42 32.66 27.78
N THR A 670 15.90 33.08 26.62
CA THR A 670 16.63 33.99 25.71
C THR A 670 15.72 34.71 24.70
N GLU A 671 15.74 36.03 24.81
CA GLU A 671 15.42 37.07 23.82
C GLU A 671 13.96 37.35 23.41
N GLU A 672 13.60 38.59 23.76
CA GLU A 672 12.40 39.33 23.47
C GLU A 672 12.27 39.77 22.00
N ASN A 673 11.01 40.05 21.63
CA ASN A 673 10.51 40.82 20.48
C ASN A 673 10.26 40.06 19.17
N MET A 674 8.99 39.72 18.92
CA MET A 674 8.16 40.50 17.99
C MET A 674 6.66 40.09 18.09
N GLN A 675 5.81 41.09 18.28
CA GLN A 675 4.36 40.98 18.40
C GLN A 675 3.64 40.86 17.03
N MET A 676 2.56 40.06 17.05
CA MET A 676 1.19 40.32 16.54
C MET A 676 1.01 40.76 15.06
N TYR A 677 0.28 39.96 14.27
CA TYR A 677 -1.00 40.35 13.65
C TYR A 677 -1.81 39.15 13.15
N ASP A 678 -3.11 39.37 13.11
CA ASP A 678 -4.23 38.44 13.21
C ASP A 678 -4.92 38.22 11.85
N ALA A 679 -5.74 37.16 11.81
CA ALA A 679 -6.94 36.94 10.99
C ALA A 679 -6.94 37.24 9.47
N THR A 680 -7.12 36.19 8.65
CA THR A 680 -8.22 36.05 7.67
C THR A 680 -8.05 34.77 6.85
N CYS A 681 -8.83 33.72 7.13
CA CYS A 681 -9.04 32.63 6.17
C CYS A 681 -10.39 31.97 6.44
N GLY A 682 -11.44 32.54 5.83
CA GLY A 682 -12.82 32.04 5.90
C GLY A 682 -13.52 32.01 4.53
N SER A 683 -12.79 32.21 3.42
CA SER A 683 -13.43 32.39 2.11
C SER A 683 -13.44 31.16 1.20
N CYS A 684 -12.63 30.12 1.43
CA CYS A 684 -12.53 29.01 0.47
C CYS A 684 -13.55 27.86 0.66
N PHE A 685 -14.22 27.76 1.81
CA PHE A 685 -15.17 26.66 2.07
C PHE A 685 -16.59 26.94 1.54
N PHE A 686 -16.96 28.21 1.37
CA PHE A 686 -18.29 28.62 0.91
C PHE A 686 -18.49 28.40 -0.61
N ASP A 687 -17.43 28.49 -1.41
CA ASP A 687 -17.52 28.35 -2.87
C ASP A 687 -17.67 26.90 -3.34
N TRP A 688 -17.19 25.93 -2.55
CA TRP A 688 -17.38 24.49 -2.85
C TRP A 688 -18.82 24.02 -2.55
N TRP A 689 -19.47 24.64 -1.55
CA TRP A 689 -20.84 24.28 -1.15
C TRP A 689 -21.91 24.86 -2.10
N ASN A 690 -21.71 26.06 -2.65
CA ASN A 690 -22.66 26.71 -3.56
C ASN A 690 -22.80 26.02 -4.93
N TRP A 691 -21.77 25.29 -5.37
CA TRP A 691 -21.75 24.65 -6.69
C TRP A 691 -22.68 23.43 -6.79
N ASN A 692 -23.00 22.77 -5.68
CA ASN A 692 -23.82 21.53 -5.70
C ASN A 692 -25.33 21.75 -5.52
N TYR A 693 -25.80 22.91 -5.04
CA TYR A 693 -27.21 23.03 -4.60
C TYR A 693 -28.02 24.25 -5.08
N LYS A 694 -27.50 25.14 -5.96
CA LYS A 694 -28.25 26.29 -6.54
C LYS A 694 -29.15 27.01 -5.52
N LEU A 695 -28.61 27.44 -4.39
CA LEU A 695 -29.33 28.25 -3.41
C LEU A 695 -28.62 29.61 -3.27
N ASN A 696 -29.24 30.68 -3.76
CA ASN A 696 -28.74 32.04 -3.61
C ASN A 696 -29.04 32.56 -2.20
N TRP A 697 -28.03 32.55 -1.32
CA TRP A 697 -28.07 33.27 -0.05
C TRP A 697 -26.81 34.10 0.12
N THR A 698 -26.98 35.35 0.57
CA THR A 698 -25.87 36.28 0.85
C THR A 698 -25.61 36.37 2.34
N GLN A 699 -24.36 36.66 2.69
CA GLN A 699 -23.82 36.72 4.06
C GLN A 699 -24.53 37.75 4.98
N SER A 700 -25.35 38.65 4.42
CA SER A 700 -26.18 39.63 5.14
C SER A 700 -27.37 39.02 5.90
N ASP A 701 -27.83 37.83 5.52
CA ASP A 701 -29.07 37.25 6.07
C ASP A 701 -28.85 36.50 7.38
N PHE A 702 -27.60 36.32 7.80
CA PHE A 702 -27.21 35.55 9.00
C PHE A 702 -26.81 36.42 10.20
N GLN A 703 -26.84 37.75 10.08
CA GLN A 703 -26.54 38.68 11.19
C GLN A 703 -27.78 39.32 11.86
N ARG A 704 -28.96 38.69 11.77
CA ARG A 704 -30.13 39.06 12.59
C ARG A 704 -30.70 37.90 13.37
#